data_AF-A0A9E3RCJ4-F1
#
_entry.id   AF-A0A9E3RCJ4-F1
#
_cell.length_a   1.000
_cell.length_b   1.000
_cell.length_c   1.000
_cell.angle_alpha   90.00
_cell.angle_beta   90.00
_cell.angle_gamma   90.00
#
_symmetry.space_group_name_H-M   'P 1'
#
loop_
_entity.id
_entity.type
_entity.pdbx_description
1 polymer ?
#
loop_
_entity_poly.entity_id
_entity_poly.type
_entity_poly.pdbx_seq_one_letter_code
_entity_poly.pdbx_strand_id
1 'polypeptide(L)'
;MPSIRLMIIFAALCAATACDRTRVTGTFDAGLKCQDHERVINGECRFVCQRDGECMSGERCNLFTGRCEAKPPGPDAGPVTTPCTRGAERCTSDTKAIERCAADGTWGVFQTCATPSGFCLNEKCLACQPGLASCVMGQTNQVQVCKDDGSGFRTFNCAGAASCTQGECRECTPNATRCSPDSKSVQTCTRQADETLTWKWVNSGDNFDGTCVTQTCELNGQGVAACHPPDCVPGSATCKSSTVQSVCGATGTPSDVTCSSLPGMGPNAECQNGVCFDECADAVKAKSYFGCEYWSAVQDNSVSATPFKAGTTSGQGALASKSEFAFVVANRSLSPATVNVTRIFGGATQTVATVTVPSRTDGATKGLAVIRVPWQSIGPASTTAPMSYSGLAKYGYRLVSTKPVSVYQFNPLSASVNGTFSYSNDASLLLPIHILGTSYVGITPEFVTVRASNSTGAPVAGRGFNSHLTIVAPEDGTTVSIKSSATIKAGTGIAATAKGGTLTLTLNAYDVAQIATTEPPGLSGSATGNLEACKDDPYDPLSCLFGCDKFCRVDSDLTGTIVTANKPVAVFGGSSCTVRGFADTACDHVEEQLFPFVTWGKSFVATRTAPLRLTDNTFASAANAGPDYYKIVAGCPDSQCPNGTSITLSVAPAAGDVLSSASGNGCIAGTSLTANTCRLRGGAFVEFKSKTSFTIGSDFPIEVAQLFAGQDATGGTTRPAQGDPSLVLLPPVEQWRPNYTVLTAPGTKDNYLGLVIDGTKVQRVEVDGAPAAGFTAIGATPFKQVNLPVATGTHTIVVVPNPGVSPIPGAGVTVYGFDQYVSYGYTGGLDLQSIVTGITPGG
;
A
#
# COMPACT_ATOMS: atom_id res chain seq x y z
N MET A 1 18.31 -15.24 -52.00
CA MET A 1 18.03 -15.62 -53.41
C MET A 1 16.65 -15.06 -53.77
N PRO A 2 16.44 -14.48 -54.97
CA PRO A 2 15.22 -13.72 -55.30
C PRO A 2 14.24 -14.45 -56.26
N SER A 3 13.03 -13.89 -56.42
CA SER A 3 12.05 -14.14 -57.51
C SER A 3 11.31 -15.52 -57.45
N ILE A 4 10.10 -15.76 -57.99
CA ILE A 4 9.07 -14.98 -58.74
C ILE A 4 7.69 -15.70 -58.60
N ARG A 5 6.47 -15.15 -58.79
CA ARG A 5 5.95 -13.79 -59.08
C ARG A 5 4.86 -13.41 -58.04
N LEU A 6 3.54 -13.18 -58.23
CA LEU A 6 2.60 -12.99 -59.37
C LEU A 6 1.45 -12.05 -58.89
N MET A 7 0.84 -11.24 -59.78
CA MET A 7 -0.21 -10.24 -59.46
C MET A 7 -0.91 -9.73 -60.74
N ILE A 8 -1.86 -8.76 -60.62
CA ILE A 8 -2.59 -8.04 -61.73
C ILE A 8 -3.65 -8.97 -62.42
N ILE A 9 -4.82 -8.60 -62.98
CA ILE A 9 -5.44 -7.40 -63.61
C ILE A 9 -6.99 -7.38 -63.33
N PHE A 10 -7.83 -6.36 -63.61
CA PHE A 10 -7.91 -4.95 -63.14
C PHE A 10 -9.21 -4.26 -63.67
N ALA A 11 -9.98 -3.59 -62.80
CA ALA A 11 -11.04 -2.55 -63.02
C ALA A 11 -12.30 -2.76 -63.92
N ALA A 12 -13.43 -2.22 -63.42
CA ALA A 12 -14.56 -1.63 -64.17
C ALA A 12 -15.27 -0.56 -63.30
N LEU A 13 -15.92 0.46 -63.91
CA LEU A 13 -16.63 1.58 -63.24
C LEU A 13 -18.16 1.31 -63.24
N CYS A 14 -19.04 1.90 -62.40
CA CYS A 14 -19.31 3.33 -62.22
C CYS A 14 -20.39 3.65 -61.13
N ALA A 15 -20.47 4.92 -60.73
CA ALA A 15 -21.63 5.70 -60.23
C ALA A 15 -22.57 5.21 -59.08
N ALA A 16 -22.49 5.95 -57.96
CA ALA A 16 -23.59 6.55 -57.17
C ALA A 16 -24.79 5.72 -56.65
N THR A 17 -24.83 5.50 -55.33
CA THR A 17 -25.83 6.12 -54.41
C THR A 17 -25.36 6.00 -52.96
N ALA A 18 -25.98 6.76 -52.04
CA ALA A 18 -25.53 6.82 -50.64
C ALA A 18 -26.21 5.77 -49.75
N CYS A 19 -25.40 5.11 -48.92
CA CYS A 19 -25.85 4.41 -47.71
C CYS A 19 -24.75 4.55 -46.64
N ASP A 20 -25.13 4.64 -45.37
CA ASP A 20 -24.27 5.21 -44.31
C ASP A 20 -23.23 4.23 -43.72
N ARG A 21 -22.13 4.77 -43.19
CA ARG A 21 -21.09 4.04 -42.47
C ARG A 21 -21.32 4.12 -40.95
N THR A 22 -22.23 3.31 -40.44
CA THR A 22 -22.30 3.05 -38.99
C THR A 22 -21.01 2.38 -38.50
N ARG A 23 -20.22 3.10 -37.69
CA ARG A 23 -19.08 2.51 -36.98
C ARG A 23 -19.60 1.55 -35.91
N VAL A 24 -19.16 0.29 -35.95
CA VAL A 24 -19.23 -0.57 -34.77
C VAL A 24 -18.10 -0.18 -33.83
N THR A 25 -18.42 0.64 -32.83
CA THR A 25 -17.57 0.88 -31.65
C THR A 25 -18.27 0.29 -30.44
N GLY A 26 -17.77 -0.85 -29.93
CA GLY A 26 -18.25 -1.40 -28.67
C GLY A 26 -17.89 -0.47 -27.52
N THR A 27 -18.89 0.10 -26.86
CA THR A 27 -18.72 0.90 -25.66
C THR A 27 -18.63 -0.01 -24.44
N PHE A 28 -17.61 0.21 -23.61
CA PHE A 28 -17.57 -0.30 -22.24
C PHE A 28 -18.75 0.25 -21.44
N ASP A 29 -19.15 -0.47 -20.40
CA ASP A 29 -20.24 -0.10 -19.52
C ASP A 29 -19.90 1.19 -18.73
N ALA A 30 -20.45 2.31 -19.17
CA ALA A 30 -20.18 3.63 -18.62
C ALA A 30 -21.34 4.03 -17.71
N GLY A 31 -21.15 3.85 -16.40
CA GLY A 31 -22.14 4.19 -15.38
C GLY A 31 -22.61 5.65 -15.42
N LEU A 32 -23.74 5.89 -14.75
CA LEU A 32 -24.52 7.13 -14.81
C LEU A 32 -23.67 8.41 -14.71
N LYS A 33 -23.61 9.18 -15.80
CA LYS A 33 -22.95 10.50 -15.81
C LYS A 33 -23.87 11.57 -15.23
N CYS A 34 -23.51 12.06 -14.06
CA CYS A 34 -24.15 13.21 -13.42
C CYS A 34 -23.62 14.54 -13.97
N GLN A 35 -24.33 15.64 -13.69
CA GLN A 35 -23.91 16.98 -14.09
C GLN A 35 -22.91 17.59 -13.08
N ASP A 36 -22.40 18.78 -13.38
CA ASP A 36 -21.48 19.48 -12.47
C ASP A 36 -22.14 19.73 -11.10
N HIS A 37 -21.37 19.54 -10.03
CA HIS A 37 -21.83 19.54 -8.63
C HIS A 37 -22.80 18.41 -8.24
N GLU A 38 -22.96 17.35 -9.05
CA GLU A 38 -23.64 16.12 -8.66
C GLU A 38 -22.69 14.92 -8.53
N ARG A 39 -23.06 13.92 -7.73
CA ARG A 39 -22.39 12.62 -7.66
C ARG A 39 -23.39 11.47 -7.62
N VAL A 40 -22.99 10.30 -8.10
CA VAL A 40 -23.77 9.06 -7.95
C VAL A 40 -23.76 8.64 -6.48
N ILE A 41 -24.93 8.67 -5.84
CA ILE A 41 -25.17 8.20 -4.47
C ILE A 41 -26.37 7.27 -4.52
N ASN A 42 -26.19 6.01 -4.15
CA ASN A 42 -27.20 4.94 -4.22
C ASN A 42 -27.80 4.77 -5.64
N GLY A 43 -26.99 4.93 -6.69
CA GLY A 43 -27.40 4.77 -8.09
C GLY A 43 -28.04 6.00 -8.74
N GLU A 44 -28.36 7.04 -7.96
CA GLU A 44 -28.92 8.31 -8.46
C GLU A 44 -27.87 9.41 -8.47
N CYS A 45 -27.97 10.32 -9.45
CA CYS A 45 -27.26 11.60 -9.39
C CYS A 45 -27.90 12.49 -8.35
N ARG A 46 -27.12 12.93 -7.36
CA ARG A 46 -27.57 13.81 -6.28
C ARG A 46 -26.59 14.96 -6.11
N PHE A 47 -27.12 16.15 -5.86
CA PHE A 47 -26.34 17.36 -5.65
C PHE A 47 -25.42 17.25 -4.42
N VAL A 48 -24.18 17.69 -4.59
CA VAL A 48 -23.10 17.68 -3.60
C VAL A 48 -22.40 19.04 -3.67
N CYS A 49 -22.73 19.93 -2.74
CA CYS A 49 -22.08 21.23 -2.63
C CYS A 49 -20.59 21.06 -2.29
N GLN A 50 -19.75 22.02 -2.72
CA GLN A 50 -18.31 22.04 -2.42
C GLN A 50 -17.84 23.37 -1.83
N ARG A 51 -18.73 24.37 -1.70
CA ARG A 51 -18.51 25.66 -1.02
C ARG A 51 -19.84 26.36 -0.75
N ASP A 52 -19.86 27.29 0.20
CA ASP A 52 -21.06 28.02 0.65
C ASP A 52 -21.86 28.73 -0.45
N GLY A 53 -21.20 29.18 -1.52
CA GLY A 53 -21.86 29.86 -2.65
C GLY A 53 -22.68 28.93 -3.56
N GLU A 54 -22.73 27.64 -3.26
CA GLU A 54 -23.52 26.62 -3.98
C GLU A 54 -24.78 26.20 -3.20
N CYS A 55 -25.07 26.85 -2.08
CA CYS A 55 -26.22 26.59 -1.21
C CYS A 55 -27.23 27.76 -1.21
N MET A 56 -28.44 27.53 -0.69
CA MET A 56 -29.46 28.58 -0.65
C MET A 56 -29.11 29.68 0.37
N SER A 57 -29.70 30.87 0.20
CA SER A 57 -29.43 32.01 1.08
C SER A 57 -29.85 31.70 2.53
N GLY A 58 -28.88 31.71 3.44
CA GLY A 58 -29.04 31.30 4.84
C GLY A 58 -28.35 29.96 5.18
N GLU A 59 -27.99 29.17 4.18
CA GLU A 59 -27.27 27.90 4.34
C GLU A 59 -25.76 28.06 4.12
N ARG A 60 -24.99 27.07 4.55
CA ARG A 60 -23.56 26.87 4.26
C ARG A 60 -23.34 25.46 3.72
N CYS A 61 -22.22 25.22 3.06
CA CYS A 61 -21.89 23.88 2.60
C CYS A 61 -21.13 23.11 3.69
N ASN A 62 -21.69 22.01 4.16
CA ASN A 62 -20.99 21.08 5.04
C ASN A 62 -20.04 20.22 4.20
N LEU A 63 -18.77 20.63 4.13
CA LEU A 63 -17.72 19.98 3.32
C LEU A 63 -17.45 18.50 3.68
N PHE A 64 -17.91 18.02 4.84
CA PHE A 64 -17.79 16.61 5.24
C PHE A 64 -18.97 15.74 4.78
N THR A 65 -20.16 16.32 4.60
CA THR A 65 -21.37 15.59 4.18
C THR A 65 -21.82 15.91 2.76
N GLY A 66 -21.25 16.96 2.14
CA GLY A 66 -21.62 17.44 0.81
C GLY A 66 -22.99 18.12 0.74
N ARG A 67 -23.61 18.43 1.90
CA ARG A 67 -24.97 18.97 1.98
C ARG A 67 -24.96 20.43 2.40
N CYS A 68 -25.95 21.16 1.90
CA CYS A 68 -26.31 22.45 2.43
C CYS A 68 -26.98 22.27 3.80
N GLU A 69 -26.54 23.05 4.79
CA GLU A 69 -27.10 23.08 6.13
C GLU A 69 -27.30 24.54 6.57
N ALA A 70 -28.30 24.81 7.41
CA ALA A 70 -28.51 26.15 7.94
C ALA A 70 -27.25 26.68 8.64
N LYS A 71 -26.85 27.92 8.35
CA LYS A 71 -25.74 28.57 9.04
C LYS A 71 -26.06 28.64 10.54
N PRO A 72 -25.15 28.22 11.44
CA PRO A 72 -25.36 28.42 12.88
C PRO A 72 -25.48 29.91 13.17
N PRO A 73 -26.31 30.32 14.15
CA PRO A 73 -26.46 31.73 14.51
C PRO A 73 -25.11 32.32 14.92
N GLY A 74 -24.75 33.44 14.31
CA GLY A 74 -23.54 34.17 14.68
C GLY A 74 -23.66 34.83 16.05
N PRO A 75 -22.55 35.11 16.74
CA PRO A 75 -22.55 35.96 17.94
C PRO A 75 -23.01 37.39 17.57
N ASP A 76 -23.60 38.09 18.54
CA ASP A 76 -24.34 39.34 18.31
C ASP A 76 -23.56 40.41 17.52
N ALA A 77 -24.13 40.82 16.39
CA ALA A 77 -23.74 42.00 15.63
C ALA A 77 -25.00 42.68 15.06
N GLY A 78 -25.08 44.01 15.20
CA GLY A 78 -26.25 44.80 14.79
C GLY A 78 -26.40 44.95 13.26
N PRO A 79 -27.50 45.59 12.80
CA PRO A 79 -27.81 45.71 11.38
C PRO A 79 -26.80 46.58 10.63
N VAL A 80 -26.09 46.00 9.66
CA VAL A 80 -25.16 46.72 8.77
C VAL A 80 -25.88 47.06 7.46
N THR A 81 -26.23 48.34 7.29
CA THR A 81 -26.63 48.89 5.99
C THR A 81 -25.41 48.99 5.07
N THR A 82 -25.35 48.19 4.00
CA THR A 82 -24.25 48.25 3.03
C THR A 82 -24.40 49.47 2.11
N PRO A 83 -23.47 50.45 2.12
CA PRO A 83 -23.55 51.61 1.24
C PRO A 83 -23.32 51.22 -0.22
N CYS A 84 -24.02 51.88 -1.15
CA CYS A 84 -23.85 51.66 -2.58
C CYS A 84 -22.94 52.69 -3.25
N THR A 85 -22.46 52.37 -4.46
CA THR A 85 -21.66 53.29 -5.28
C THR A 85 -22.60 54.22 -6.06
N ARG A 86 -22.49 55.53 -5.82
CA ARG A 86 -23.33 56.57 -6.45
C ARG A 86 -23.47 56.36 -7.96
N GLY A 87 -24.71 56.32 -8.45
CA GLY A 87 -25.04 56.17 -9.86
C GLY A 87 -25.08 54.72 -10.38
N ALA A 88 -24.69 53.72 -9.59
CA ALA A 88 -24.99 52.32 -9.91
C ALA A 88 -26.51 52.09 -9.94
N GLU A 89 -26.96 51.13 -10.74
CA GLU A 89 -28.37 50.72 -10.85
C GLU A 89 -28.54 49.26 -10.47
N ARG A 90 -29.78 48.87 -10.10
CA ARG A 90 -30.20 47.47 -9.91
C ARG A 90 -31.70 47.36 -10.09
N CYS A 91 -32.22 46.16 -10.31
CA CYS A 91 -33.65 45.92 -10.12
C CYS A 91 -34.02 45.88 -8.63
N THR A 92 -35.23 46.31 -8.27
CA THR A 92 -35.83 46.05 -6.95
C THR A 92 -35.94 44.55 -6.70
N SER A 93 -36.00 44.14 -5.42
CA SER A 93 -36.18 42.74 -5.03
C SER A 93 -37.52 42.13 -5.47
N ASP A 94 -38.55 42.95 -5.71
CA ASP A 94 -39.83 42.53 -6.30
C ASP A 94 -39.82 42.54 -7.84
N THR A 95 -38.72 42.95 -8.47
CA THR A 95 -38.53 43.13 -9.92
C THR A 95 -39.48 44.13 -10.61
N LYS A 96 -40.17 45.02 -9.87
CA LYS A 96 -41.11 45.99 -10.45
C LYS A 96 -40.55 47.39 -10.69
N ALA A 97 -39.31 47.67 -10.28
CA ALA A 97 -38.62 48.91 -10.62
C ALA A 97 -37.11 48.72 -10.77
N ILE A 98 -36.45 49.76 -11.31
CA ILE A 98 -35.02 49.99 -11.22
C ILE A 98 -34.78 50.94 -10.04
N GLU A 99 -33.88 50.58 -9.13
CA GLU A 99 -33.29 51.47 -8.14
C GLU A 99 -31.96 52.00 -8.65
N ARG A 100 -31.66 53.27 -8.32
CA ARG A 100 -30.35 53.90 -8.56
C ARG A 100 -29.77 54.38 -7.24
N CYS A 101 -28.46 54.21 -7.09
CA CYS A 101 -27.75 54.66 -5.90
C CYS A 101 -27.61 56.20 -5.89
N ALA A 102 -28.13 56.82 -4.83
CA ALA A 102 -28.08 58.26 -4.60
C ALA A 102 -26.67 58.73 -4.16
N ALA A 103 -26.51 60.05 -3.99
CA ALA A 103 -25.22 60.66 -3.66
C ALA A 103 -24.77 60.43 -2.20
N ASP A 104 -25.69 60.01 -1.34
CA ASP A 104 -25.47 59.66 0.07
C ASP A 104 -25.16 58.16 0.30
N GLY A 105 -25.11 57.36 -0.78
CA GLY A 105 -24.86 55.91 -0.71
C GLY A 105 -26.10 55.08 -0.38
N THR A 106 -27.31 55.65 -0.45
CA THR A 106 -28.59 54.92 -0.33
C THR A 106 -29.18 54.53 -1.69
N TRP A 107 -29.98 53.46 -1.74
CA TRP A 107 -30.74 53.08 -2.93
C TRP A 107 -32.11 53.76 -2.94
N GLY A 108 -32.49 54.38 -4.05
CA GLY A 108 -33.82 54.94 -4.28
C GLY A 108 -34.40 54.50 -5.62
N VAL A 109 -35.72 54.35 -5.71
CA VAL A 109 -36.40 53.98 -6.96
C VAL A 109 -36.19 55.07 -8.01
N PHE A 110 -35.61 54.68 -9.15
CA PHE A 110 -35.32 55.56 -10.29
C PHE A 110 -36.39 55.45 -11.39
N GLN A 111 -36.84 54.23 -11.70
CA GLN A 111 -37.87 54.00 -12.71
C GLN A 111 -38.72 52.76 -12.38
N THR A 112 -40.01 52.93 -12.15
CA THR A 112 -40.97 51.83 -12.09
C THR A 112 -41.27 51.26 -13.49
N CYS A 113 -41.44 49.95 -13.57
CA CYS A 113 -41.82 49.27 -14.81
C CYS A 113 -43.35 49.31 -15.03
N ALA A 114 -43.78 49.29 -16.29
CA ALA A 114 -45.19 49.49 -16.64
C ALA A 114 -46.11 48.37 -16.10
N THR A 115 -47.12 48.73 -15.31
CA THR A 115 -48.06 47.77 -14.71
C THR A 115 -49.14 47.33 -15.70
N PRO A 116 -49.73 46.12 -15.54
CA PRO A 116 -49.41 45.11 -14.52
C PRO A 116 -48.23 44.19 -14.89
N SER A 117 -47.98 43.99 -16.19
CA SER A 117 -47.12 42.91 -16.70
C SER A 117 -45.62 43.20 -16.67
N GLY A 118 -45.22 44.47 -16.60
CA GLY A 118 -43.83 44.90 -16.72
C GLY A 118 -42.91 44.33 -15.64
N PHE A 119 -41.65 44.18 -15.99
CA PHE A 119 -40.67 43.39 -15.25
C PHE A 119 -39.26 43.97 -15.44
N CYS A 120 -38.50 44.15 -14.37
CA CYS A 120 -37.12 44.57 -14.42
C CYS A 120 -36.21 43.35 -14.57
N LEU A 121 -35.41 43.33 -15.63
CA LEU A 121 -34.37 42.32 -15.84
C LEU A 121 -33.11 43.02 -16.37
N ASN A 122 -31.95 42.70 -15.80
CA ASN A 122 -30.64 43.27 -16.17
C ASN A 122 -30.68 44.80 -16.26
N GLU A 123 -31.12 45.44 -15.17
CA GLU A 123 -31.26 46.90 -15.00
C GLU A 123 -32.19 47.59 -16.02
N LYS A 124 -33.09 46.85 -16.69
CA LYS A 124 -34.03 47.40 -17.68
C LYS A 124 -35.46 46.94 -17.45
N CYS A 125 -36.40 47.88 -17.52
CA CYS A 125 -37.82 47.58 -17.53
C CYS A 125 -38.28 47.04 -18.91
N LEU A 126 -38.74 45.80 -18.93
CA LEU A 126 -39.39 45.14 -20.05
C LEU A 126 -40.92 45.25 -19.93
N ALA A 127 -41.64 45.07 -21.05
CA ALA A 127 -43.11 45.16 -21.09
C ALA A 127 -43.78 43.91 -20.49
N CYS A 128 -43.12 42.76 -20.55
CA CYS A 128 -43.47 41.54 -19.84
C CYS A 128 -42.22 40.69 -19.55
N GLN A 129 -42.31 39.78 -18.59
CA GLN A 129 -41.28 38.78 -18.31
C GLN A 129 -41.19 37.77 -19.48
N PRO A 130 -40.03 37.59 -20.13
CA PRO A 130 -39.85 36.64 -21.22
C PRO A 130 -40.38 35.22 -20.90
N GLY A 131 -41.05 34.58 -21.86
CA GLY A 131 -41.61 33.24 -21.71
C GLY A 131 -42.89 33.13 -20.86
N LEU A 132 -43.33 34.20 -20.18
CA LEU A 132 -44.55 34.18 -19.36
C LEU A 132 -45.80 33.92 -20.20
N ALA A 133 -46.46 32.78 -19.96
CA ALA A 133 -47.74 32.41 -20.55
C ALA A 133 -48.93 32.83 -19.65
N SER A 134 -50.06 33.21 -20.26
CA SER A 134 -51.32 33.54 -19.55
C SER A 134 -52.52 33.38 -20.48
N CYS A 135 -53.73 33.17 -19.94
CA CYS A 135 -54.95 33.22 -20.76
C CYS A 135 -55.37 34.68 -21.03
N VAL A 136 -55.94 34.95 -22.20
CA VAL A 136 -56.37 36.31 -22.57
C VAL A 136 -57.65 36.66 -21.82
N MET A 137 -57.65 37.75 -21.04
CA MET A 137 -58.83 38.16 -20.27
C MET A 137 -60.00 38.46 -21.20
N GLY A 138 -61.14 37.79 -20.96
CA GLY A 138 -62.34 37.87 -21.79
C GLY A 138 -62.40 36.88 -22.96
N GLN A 139 -61.41 36.01 -23.15
CA GLN A 139 -61.41 34.98 -24.20
C GLN A 139 -61.02 33.61 -23.63
N THR A 140 -62.01 32.70 -23.49
CA THR A 140 -61.83 31.38 -22.89
C THR A 140 -61.02 30.39 -23.73
N ASN A 141 -60.82 30.68 -25.02
CA ASN A 141 -60.14 29.80 -25.98
C ASN A 141 -58.80 30.39 -26.49
N GLN A 142 -58.16 31.29 -25.73
CA GLN A 142 -56.92 31.97 -26.14
C GLN A 142 -55.87 32.04 -25.03
N VAL A 143 -54.63 31.71 -25.42
CA VAL A 143 -53.41 31.86 -24.62
C VAL A 143 -52.53 32.95 -25.25
N GLN A 144 -51.83 33.71 -24.43
CA GLN A 144 -50.80 34.66 -24.84
C GLN A 144 -49.48 34.38 -24.12
N VAL A 145 -48.36 34.48 -24.83
CA VAL A 145 -47.01 34.22 -24.33
C VAL A 145 -46.11 35.43 -24.57
N CYS A 146 -45.39 35.89 -23.55
CA CYS A 146 -44.42 36.97 -23.68
C CYS A 146 -43.24 36.51 -24.53
N LYS A 147 -42.86 37.32 -25.52
CA LYS A 147 -41.68 37.06 -26.38
C LYS A 147 -40.40 36.99 -25.55
N ASP A 148 -39.41 36.29 -26.09
CA ASP A 148 -38.08 36.13 -25.49
C ASP A 148 -37.33 37.47 -25.30
N ASP A 149 -37.69 38.48 -26.09
CA ASP A 149 -37.17 39.86 -26.02
C ASP A 149 -37.87 40.77 -24.98
N GLY A 150 -38.92 40.27 -24.31
CA GLY A 150 -39.70 41.04 -23.33
C GLY A 150 -40.51 42.22 -23.90
N SER A 151 -40.58 42.37 -25.23
CA SER A 151 -41.22 43.52 -25.91
C SER A 151 -42.75 43.47 -25.95
N GLY A 152 -43.36 42.39 -25.48
CA GLY A 152 -44.81 42.19 -25.43
C GLY A 152 -45.23 40.75 -25.73
N PHE A 153 -46.54 40.49 -25.64
CA PHE A 153 -47.11 39.16 -25.84
C PHE A 153 -47.36 38.83 -27.32
N ARG A 154 -47.46 37.52 -27.63
CA ARG A 154 -48.05 36.94 -28.85
C ARG A 154 -49.22 36.05 -28.45
N THR A 155 -50.33 36.10 -29.19
CA THR A 155 -51.57 35.36 -28.86
C THR A 155 -51.82 34.19 -29.81
N PHE A 156 -52.35 33.10 -29.27
CA PHE A 156 -52.66 31.85 -29.97
C PHE A 156 -54.07 31.37 -29.58
N ASN A 157 -54.81 30.77 -30.53
CA ASN A 157 -56.08 30.10 -30.25
C ASN A 157 -55.82 28.66 -29.77
N CYS A 158 -56.57 28.20 -28.78
CA CYS A 158 -56.64 26.78 -28.42
C CYS A 158 -57.37 25.97 -29.51
N ALA A 159 -56.99 24.71 -29.68
CA ALA A 159 -57.53 23.83 -30.72
C ALA A 159 -58.73 22.99 -30.21
N GLY A 160 -59.77 22.85 -31.05
CA GLY A 160 -60.97 22.11 -30.69
C GLY A 160 -61.81 22.83 -29.63
N ALA A 161 -62.31 22.08 -28.64
CA ALA A 161 -63.10 22.61 -27.52
C ALA A 161 -62.25 22.98 -26.27
N ALA A 162 -60.93 22.74 -26.31
CA ALA A 162 -60.07 22.80 -25.13
C ALA A 162 -59.86 24.24 -24.62
N SER A 163 -60.54 24.59 -23.53
CA SER A 163 -60.42 25.92 -22.92
C SER A 163 -59.02 26.22 -22.37
N CYS A 164 -58.63 27.50 -22.36
CA CYS A 164 -57.42 27.97 -21.70
C CYS A 164 -57.63 28.03 -20.18
N THR A 165 -56.80 27.30 -19.44
CA THR A 165 -56.73 27.32 -17.97
C THR A 165 -55.29 27.53 -17.53
N GLN A 166 -55.04 28.51 -16.64
CA GLN A 166 -53.72 28.84 -16.09
C GLN A 166 -52.59 29.11 -17.11
N GLY A 167 -52.93 29.38 -18.38
CA GLY A 167 -51.96 29.63 -19.46
C GLY A 167 -51.74 28.45 -20.42
N GLU A 168 -52.55 27.38 -20.34
CA GLU A 168 -52.50 26.24 -21.27
C GLU A 168 -53.89 25.75 -21.69
N CYS A 169 -53.99 25.06 -22.83
CA CYS A 169 -55.24 24.47 -23.36
C CYS A 169 -55.32 22.97 -23.04
N ARG A 170 -56.36 22.48 -22.32
CA ARG A 170 -56.42 21.07 -21.83
C ARG A 170 -57.85 20.49 -21.70
N GLU A 171 -57.99 19.15 -21.82
CA GLU A 171 -59.14 18.32 -21.36
C GLU A 171 -58.65 16.96 -20.74
N CYS A 172 -58.89 15.77 -21.33
CA CYS A 172 -58.15 14.51 -20.98
C CYS A 172 -57.90 13.59 -22.20
N THR A 173 -57.08 12.54 -22.03
CA THR A 173 -56.66 11.60 -23.10
C THR A 173 -57.38 10.24 -23.01
N PRO A 174 -57.91 9.69 -24.13
CA PRO A 174 -58.70 8.45 -24.10
C PRO A 174 -57.93 7.25 -23.53
N ASN A 175 -58.62 6.41 -22.76
CA ASN A 175 -58.13 5.17 -22.15
C ASN A 175 -56.95 5.32 -21.17
N ALA A 176 -56.50 6.55 -20.88
CA ALA A 176 -55.55 6.79 -19.80
C ALA A 176 -56.17 6.40 -18.45
N THR A 177 -55.37 5.79 -17.57
CA THR A 177 -55.78 5.39 -16.21
C THR A 177 -55.09 6.27 -15.16
N ARG A 178 -55.71 6.40 -13.98
CA ARG A 178 -55.10 7.03 -12.80
C ARG A 178 -55.63 6.41 -11.51
N CYS A 179 -54.80 6.36 -10.48
CA CYS A 179 -55.21 5.93 -9.15
C CYS A 179 -55.90 7.08 -8.39
N SER A 180 -56.71 6.76 -7.39
CA SER A 180 -57.37 7.73 -6.49
C SER A 180 -56.34 8.49 -5.63
N PRO A 181 -56.68 9.67 -5.08
CA PRO A 181 -55.79 10.41 -4.17
C PRO A 181 -55.43 9.67 -2.87
N ASP A 182 -56.18 8.63 -2.51
CA ASP A 182 -55.91 7.72 -1.38
C ASP A 182 -55.32 6.35 -1.79
N SER A 183 -54.98 6.19 -3.08
CA SER A 183 -54.35 4.99 -3.68
C SER A 183 -55.16 3.68 -3.62
N LYS A 184 -56.48 3.74 -3.39
CA LYS A 184 -57.36 2.55 -3.24
C LYS A 184 -58.25 2.20 -4.42
N SER A 185 -58.32 3.04 -5.46
CA SER A 185 -59.24 2.82 -6.60
C SER A 185 -58.70 3.39 -7.90
N VAL A 186 -59.14 2.84 -9.04
CA VAL A 186 -58.68 3.25 -10.38
C VAL A 186 -59.80 3.95 -11.16
N GLN A 187 -59.46 5.05 -11.83
CA GLN A 187 -60.27 5.70 -12.86
C GLN A 187 -59.66 5.53 -14.25
N THR A 188 -60.52 5.55 -15.27
CA THR A 188 -60.14 5.60 -16.70
C THR A 188 -60.82 6.78 -17.39
N CYS A 189 -60.07 7.61 -18.13
CA CYS A 189 -60.63 8.67 -19.01
C CYS A 189 -61.33 7.97 -20.19
N THR A 190 -62.66 7.89 -20.14
CA THR A 190 -63.50 7.17 -21.11
C THR A 190 -64.35 8.15 -21.92
N ARG A 191 -64.48 7.85 -23.22
CA ARG A 191 -65.31 8.64 -24.14
C ARG A 191 -66.78 8.37 -23.89
N GLN A 192 -67.58 9.41 -23.66
CA GLN A 192 -69.03 9.29 -23.49
C GLN A 192 -69.74 9.37 -24.86
N ALA A 193 -71.06 9.16 -24.86
CA ALA A 193 -71.87 9.12 -26.09
C ALA A 193 -72.05 10.49 -26.79
N ASP A 194 -71.70 11.58 -26.11
CA ASP A 194 -71.62 12.95 -26.65
C ASP A 194 -70.20 13.31 -27.14
N GLU A 195 -69.35 12.29 -27.34
CA GLU A 195 -67.94 12.37 -27.74
C GLU A 195 -66.96 12.97 -26.72
N THR A 196 -67.43 13.47 -25.56
CA THR A 196 -66.59 14.07 -24.50
C THR A 196 -65.72 13.03 -23.79
N LEU A 197 -64.61 13.47 -23.18
CA LEU A 197 -63.65 12.61 -22.48
C LEU A 197 -63.67 12.89 -20.97
N THR A 198 -64.09 11.89 -20.18
CA THR A 198 -64.32 12.05 -18.73
C THR A 198 -63.81 10.85 -17.93
N TRP A 199 -63.30 11.11 -16.72
CA TRP A 199 -62.81 10.05 -15.81
C TRP A 199 -63.96 9.29 -15.13
N LYS A 200 -64.05 7.98 -15.34
CA LYS A 200 -64.96 7.07 -14.61
C LYS A 200 -64.20 6.07 -13.75
N TRP A 201 -64.75 5.74 -12.59
CA TRP A 201 -64.27 4.66 -11.71
C TRP A 201 -64.49 3.28 -12.35
N VAL A 202 -63.54 2.36 -12.15
CA VAL A 202 -63.57 1.03 -12.77
C VAL A 202 -64.18 -0.05 -11.87
N ASN A 203 -63.96 0.02 -10.55
CA ASN A 203 -64.54 -0.87 -9.55
C ASN A 203 -64.77 -0.13 -8.22
N SER A 204 -65.71 -0.61 -7.41
CA SER A 204 -65.95 -0.17 -6.03
C SER A 204 -66.30 -1.38 -5.16
N GLY A 205 -65.35 -1.80 -4.32
CA GLY A 205 -65.46 -2.93 -3.40
C GLY A 205 -64.17 -3.04 -2.57
N ASP A 206 -64.31 -3.38 -1.30
CA ASP A 206 -63.23 -3.22 -0.31
C ASP A 206 -62.12 -4.29 -0.38
N ASN A 207 -61.01 -3.98 0.29
CA ASN A 207 -59.86 -4.85 0.59
C ASN A 207 -58.85 -5.13 -0.53
N PHE A 208 -58.05 -4.12 -0.88
CA PHE A 208 -56.60 -4.27 -1.11
C PHE A 208 -55.87 -3.15 -0.35
N ASP A 209 -54.67 -3.43 0.15
CA ASP A 209 -53.95 -2.61 1.15
C ASP A 209 -53.13 -1.44 0.58
N GLY A 210 -53.06 -1.33 -0.75
CA GLY A 210 -52.75 -0.07 -1.44
C GLY A 210 -51.31 0.07 -1.92
N THR A 211 -51.01 -0.48 -3.10
CA THR A 211 -49.93 0.00 -3.97
C THR A 211 -50.31 -0.12 -5.44
N CYS A 212 -50.47 1.02 -6.13
CA CYS A 212 -50.36 1.03 -7.58
C CYS A 212 -48.89 0.81 -7.96
N VAL A 213 -48.63 -0.20 -8.79
CA VAL A 213 -47.30 -0.67 -9.28
C VAL A 213 -46.44 -1.42 -8.24
N THR A 214 -46.38 -2.75 -8.40
CA THR A 214 -45.17 -3.63 -8.24
C THR A 214 -45.47 -5.13 -8.29
N GLN A 215 -46.75 -5.55 -8.35
CA GLN A 215 -47.11 -6.97 -8.28
C GLN A 215 -46.84 -7.77 -9.56
N THR A 216 -46.21 -8.93 -9.44
CA THR A 216 -46.26 -10.01 -10.45
C THR A 216 -47.53 -10.84 -10.28
N CYS A 217 -48.16 -11.22 -11.40
CA CYS A 217 -49.37 -12.04 -11.44
C CYS A 217 -49.18 -13.18 -12.44
N GLU A 218 -49.42 -14.43 -12.03
CA GLU A 218 -49.42 -15.58 -12.94
C GLU A 218 -50.83 -15.97 -13.38
N LEU A 219 -50.95 -16.44 -14.62
CA LEU A 219 -52.22 -16.88 -15.20
C LEU A 219 -52.47 -18.37 -14.92
N ASN A 220 -53.15 -18.64 -13.80
CA ASN A 220 -53.80 -19.93 -13.59
C ASN A 220 -54.76 -20.21 -14.76
N GLY A 221 -54.79 -21.47 -15.23
CA GLY A 221 -55.49 -21.90 -16.47
C GLY A 221 -57.01 -21.77 -16.51
N GLN A 222 -57.61 -21.00 -15.60
CA GLN A 222 -59.04 -20.62 -15.57
C GLN A 222 -59.28 -19.10 -15.52
N GLY A 223 -58.23 -18.27 -15.73
CA GLY A 223 -58.38 -16.83 -15.98
C GLY A 223 -58.58 -15.93 -14.76
N VAL A 224 -58.32 -16.43 -13.55
CA VAL A 224 -58.28 -15.61 -12.32
C VAL A 224 -56.82 -15.45 -11.90
N ALA A 225 -56.33 -14.21 -11.92
CA ALA A 225 -54.96 -13.87 -11.55
C ALA A 225 -54.84 -13.71 -10.02
N ALA A 226 -53.97 -14.50 -9.40
CA ALA A 226 -53.44 -14.19 -8.08
C ALA A 226 -52.23 -13.26 -8.27
N CYS A 227 -52.25 -12.10 -7.63
CA CYS A 227 -51.18 -11.11 -7.68
C CYS A 227 -50.59 -10.95 -6.29
N HIS A 228 -49.27 -10.98 -6.18
CA HIS A 228 -48.55 -10.91 -4.91
C HIS A 228 -47.76 -9.60 -4.80
N PRO A 229 -47.65 -8.98 -3.59
CA PRO A 229 -46.75 -7.85 -3.37
C PRO A 229 -45.30 -8.26 -3.68
N PRO A 230 -44.43 -7.31 -4.06
CA PRO A 230 -43.01 -7.59 -4.24
C PRO A 230 -42.37 -7.97 -2.89
N ASP A 231 -41.43 -8.91 -2.89
CA ASP A 231 -40.71 -9.27 -1.66
C ASP A 231 -39.64 -8.21 -1.28
N CYS A 232 -39.30 -7.28 -2.19
CA CYS A 232 -38.33 -6.21 -1.95
C CYS A 232 -38.59 -4.94 -2.80
N VAL A 233 -37.92 -3.84 -2.45
CA VAL A 233 -37.97 -2.57 -3.22
C VAL A 233 -37.06 -2.66 -4.45
N PRO A 234 -37.56 -2.53 -5.69
CA PRO A 234 -36.75 -2.64 -6.91
C PRO A 234 -35.48 -1.76 -6.88
N GLY A 235 -34.35 -2.32 -7.31
CA GLY A 235 -33.05 -1.64 -7.31
C GLY A 235 -32.38 -1.51 -5.94
N SER A 236 -33.06 -1.83 -4.83
CA SER A 236 -32.40 -1.93 -3.52
C SER A 236 -31.49 -3.17 -3.43
N ALA A 237 -30.46 -3.09 -2.61
CA ALA A 237 -29.62 -4.24 -2.27
C ALA A 237 -29.37 -4.30 -0.75
N THR A 238 -29.39 -5.51 -0.20
CA THR A 238 -29.18 -5.76 1.24
C THR A 238 -28.27 -6.96 1.45
N CYS A 239 -27.70 -7.12 2.65
CA CYS A 239 -26.93 -8.30 2.99
C CYS A 239 -27.83 -9.32 3.69
N LYS A 240 -28.10 -10.44 3.02
CA LYS A 240 -28.87 -11.57 3.57
C LYS A 240 -28.02 -12.45 4.49
N SER A 241 -26.71 -12.45 4.26
CA SER A 241 -25.68 -12.93 5.18
C SER A 241 -24.41 -12.10 5.00
N SER A 242 -23.36 -12.40 5.77
CA SER A 242 -22.02 -11.83 5.53
C SER A 242 -21.41 -12.22 4.18
N THR A 243 -21.95 -13.21 3.45
CA THR A 243 -21.42 -13.70 2.16
C THR A 243 -22.44 -13.65 1.01
N VAL A 244 -23.68 -13.21 1.26
CA VAL A 244 -24.76 -13.17 0.27
C VAL A 244 -25.39 -11.78 0.26
N GLN A 245 -25.26 -11.11 -0.88
CA GLN A 245 -26.00 -9.89 -1.21
C GLN A 245 -27.33 -10.31 -1.86
N SER A 246 -28.44 -9.75 -1.40
CA SER A 246 -29.74 -9.88 -2.05
C SER A 246 -30.01 -8.58 -2.82
N VAL A 247 -30.09 -8.66 -4.15
CA VAL A 247 -30.33 -7.52 -5.04
C VAL A 247 -31.75 -7.62 -5.58
N CYS A 248 -32.55 -6.57 -5.41
CA CYS A 248 -33.92 -6.56 -5.86
C CYS A 248 -34.05 -6.23 -7.35
N GLY A 249 -34.58 -7.17 -8.13
CA GLY A 249 -34.82 -6.98 -9.56
C GLY A 249 -35.89 -5.93 -9.85
N ALA A 250 -35.99 -5.51 -11.12
CA ALA A 250 -36.99 -4.53 -11.57
C ALA A 250 -38.46 -4.96 -11.33
N THR A 251 -38.70 -6.28 -11.15
CA THR A 251 -39.99 -6.87 -10.79
C THR A 251 -40.29 -6.86 -9.28
N GLY A 252 -39.40 -6.35 -8.44
CA GLY A 252 -39.54 -6.44 -6.98
C GLY A 252 -39.20 -7.82 -6.40
N THR A 253 -38.57 -8.68 -7.20
CA THR A 253 -38.16 -10.04 -6.82
C THR A 253 -36.68 -10.05 -6.37
N PRO A 254 -36.32 -10.60 -5.20
CA PRO A 254 -34.95 -10.63 -4.71
C PRO A 254 -34.13 -11.72 -5.43
N SER A 255 -32.97 -11.34 -5.95
CA SER A 255 -31.95 -12.25 -6.46
C SER A 255 -30.78 -12.30 -5.47
N ASP A 256 -30.60 -13.46 -4.84
CA ASP A 256 -29.45 -13.71 -3.96
C ASP A 256 -28.20 -14.01 -4.80
N VAL A 257 -27.11 -13.30 -4.52
CA VAL A 257 -25.80 -13.49 -5.14
C VAL A 257 -24.76 -13.70 -4.05
N THR A 258 -24.03 -14.82 -4.12
CA THR A 258 -22.87 -15.07 -3.26
C THR A 258 -21.73 -14.15 -3.68
N CYS A 259 -21.15 -13.38 -2.76
CA CYS A 259 -20.13 -12.39 -3.10
C CYS A 259 -18.91 -13.00 -3.78
N SER A 260 -18.49 -14.21 -3.37
CA SER A 260 -17.37 -14.92 -3.97
C SER A 260 -17.64 -15.54 -5.35
N SER A 261 -18.85 -15.40 -5.92
CA SER A 261 -19.14 -15.72 -7.32
C SER A 261 -19.25 -14.49 -8.23
N LEU A 262 -19.05 -13.28 -7.72
CA LEU A 262 -18.99 -12.06 -8.53
C LEU A 262 -17.64 -11.90 -9.26
N PRO A 263 -17.62 -11.38 -10.50
CA PRO A 263 -16.38 -11.16 -11.25
C PRO A 263 -15.39 -10.26 -10.51
N GLY A 264 -14.14 -10.72 -10.38
CA GLY A 264 -13.08 -9.98 -9.71
C GLY A 264 -13.10 -10.02 -8.17
N MET A 265 -13.98 -10.85 -7.59
CA MET A 265 -14.00 -11.15 -6.16
C MET A 265 -13.39 -12.54 -5.88
N GLY A 266 -12.77 -12.69 -4.71
CA GLY A 266 -12.16 -13.93 -4.23
C GLY A 266 -13.03 -14.69 -3.22
N PRO A 267 -12.50 -15.78 -2.64
CA PRO A 267 -13.25 -16.62 -1.69
C PRO A 267 -13.58 -15.92 -0.36
N ASN A 268 -12.91 -14.81 -0.05
CA ASN A 268 -13.08 -14.02 1.17
C ASN A 268 -14.05 -12.82 1.00
N ALA A 269 -14.72 -12.73 -0.15
CA ALA A 269 -15.62 -11.62 -0.43
C ALA A 269 -16.87 -11.65 0.47
N GLU A 270 -17.18 -10.49 1.06
CA GLU A 270 -18.24 -10.31 2.05
C GLU A 270 -19.27 -9.27 1.57
N CYS A 271 -20.51 -9.41 2.00
CA CYS A 271 -21.51 -8.35 1.88
C CYS A 271 -21.42 -7.41 3.08
N GLN A 272 -21.20 -6.12 2.84
CA GLN A 272 -21.24 -5.07 3.84
C GLN A 272 -22.11 -3.91 3.33
N ASN A 273 -23.01 -3.38 4.16
CA ASN A 273 -23.92 -2.27 3.83
C ASN A 273 -24.74 -2.45 2.54
N GLY A 274 -25.09 -3.70 2.19
CA GLY A 274 -25.86 -4.05 0.98
C GLY A 274 -25.02 -4.24 -0.28
N VAL A 275 -23.69 -4.23 -0.20
CA VAL A 275 -22.76 -4.35 -1.34
C VAL A 275 -21.70 -5.42 -1.06
N CYS A 276 -21.42 -6.28 -2.04
CA CYS A 276 -20.30 -7.22 -1.96
C CYS A 276 -18.93 -6.51 -2.14
N PHE A 277 -17.96 -6.89 -1.32
CA PHE A 277 -16.64 -6.26 -1.21
C PHE A 277 -15.58 -7.30 -0.84
N ASP A 278 -14.35 -7.14 -1.32
CA ASP A 278 -13.23 -8.04 -1.03
C ASP A 278 -11.97 -7.23 -0.71
N GLU A 279 -11.67 -7.12 0.59
CA GLU A 279 -10.49 -6.42 1.09
C GLU A 279 -9.17 -7.06 0.60
N CYS A 280 -9.15 -8.37 0.34
CA CYS A 280 -7.97 -9.06 -0.20
C CYS A 280 -7.76 -8.71 -1.67
N ALA A 281 -8.82 -8.72 -2.48
CA ALA A 281 -8.74 -8.31 -3.89
C ALA A 281 -8.35 -6.83 -4.03
N ASP A 282 -8.78 -5.96 -3.12
CA ASP A 282 -8.42 -4.55 -3.13
C ASP A 282 -6.99 -4.29 -2.59
N ALA A 283 -6.50 -5.06 -1.61
CA ALA A 283 -5.09 -5.03 -1.22
C ALA A 283 -4.16 -5.38 -2.38
N VAL A 284 -4.52 -6.40 -3.18
CA VAL A 284 -3.80 -6.80 -4.41
C VAL A 284 -3.76 -5.66 -5.44
N LYS A 285 -4.86 -4.92 -5.61
CA LYS A 285 -4.93 -3.75 -6.53
C LYS A 285 -4.10 -2.57 -6.03
N ALA A 286 -4.12 -2.30 -4.72
CA ALA A 286 -3.42 -1.18 -4.11
C ALA A 286 -1.89 -1.31 -4.24
N LYS A 287 -1.38 -2.56 -4.19
CA LYS A 287 0.02 -2.94 -4.01
C LYS A 287 0.61 -2.39 -2.71
N SER A 288 0.91 -3.31 -1.81
CA SER A 288 1.47 -2.95 -0.50
C SER A 288 2.07 -4.15 0.20
N TYR A 289 2.76 -3.88 1.30
CA TYR A 289 3.14 -4.90 2.28
C TYR A 289 1.95 -5.49 3.07
N PHE A 290 0.70 -5.08 2.76
CA PHE A 290 -0.51 -5.73 3.24
C PHE A 290 -1.08 -6.67 2.16
N GLY A 291 -1.52 -7.85 2.58
CA GLY A 291 -2.14 -8.83 1.70
C GLY A 291 -2.74 -9.99 2.48
N CYS A 292 -3.21 -11.01 1.75
CA CYS A 292 -3.90 -12.15 2.32
C CYS A 292 -3.19 -13.49 2.09
N GLU A 293 -2.04 -13.50 1.42
CA GLU A 293 -1.22 -14.71 1.26
C GLU A 293 0.27 -14.38 1.28
N TYR A 294 1.03 -15.12 2.07
CA TYR A 294 2.47 -14.96 2.31
C TYR A 294 3.19 -16.30 2.26
N TRP A 295 4.46 -16.27 1.84
CA TRP A 295 5.32 -17.44 1.73
C TRP A 295 6.69 -17.14 2.35
N SER A 296 7.19 -18.03 3.22
CA SER A 296 8.48 -17.84 3.89
C SER A 296 9.11 -19.18 4.34
N ALA A 297 10.32 -19.12 4.89
CA ALA A 297 11.04 -20.23 5.49
C ALA A 297 11.88 -19.74 6.69
N VAL A 298 12.17 -20.66 7.61
CA VAL A 298 13.18 -20.42 8.66
C VAL A 298 14.56 -20.40 8.00
N GLN A 299 15.33 -19.34 8.26
CA GLN A 299 16.71 -19.19 7.83
C GLN A 299 17.67 -19.86 8.84
N ASP A 300 18.91 -20.12 8.46
CA ASP A 300 19.89 -20.84 9.31
C ASP A 300 20.39 -20.01 10.50
N ASN A 301 19.63 -20.00 11.60
CA ASN A 301 20.07 -19.40 12.87
C ASN A 301 20.86 -20.41 13.75
N SER A 302 22.04 -19.97 14.16
CA SER A 302 23.01 -20.69 15.01
C SER A 302 22.59 -20.90 16.47
N VAL A 303 21.46 -20.34 16.92
CA VAL A 303 20.95 -20.45 18.30
C VAL A 303 20.94 -21.93 18.77
N SER A 304 21.76 -22.22 19.79
CA SER A 304 22.05 -23.57 20.25
C SER A 304 21.13 -24.05 21.37
N ALA A 305 20.47 -23.12 22.06
CA ALA A 305 19.57 -23.39 23.17
C ALA A 305 18.24 -24.02 22.70
N THR A 306 17.97 -25.25 23.14
CA THR A 306 16.79 -26.04 22.75
C THR A 306 15.41 -25.42 23.03
N PRO A 307 15.19 -24.53 24.02
CA PRO A 307 13.89 -23.87 24.19
C PRO A 307 13.44 -23.11 22.93
N PHE A 308 14.36 -22.36 22.30
CA PHE A 308 14.07 -21.58 21.09
C PHE A 308 13.70 -22.44 19.89
N LYS A 309 14.20 -23.68 19.85
CA LYS A 309 13.92 -24.68 18.80
C LYS A 309 12.88 -25.73 19.24
N ALA A 310 12.05 -25.43 20.25
CA ALA A 310 10.96 -26.29 20.75
C ALA A 310 11.40 -27.71 21.19
N GLY A 311 12.58 -27.83 21.78
CA GLY A 311 13.18 -29.13 22.14
C GLY A 311 13.80 -29.88 20.97
N THR A 312 13.70 -29.38 19.74
CA THR A 312 14.47 -29.88 18.59
C THR A 312 15.82 -29.18 18.46
N THR A 313 16.69 -29.74 17.64
CA THR A 313 18.00 -29.14 17.34
C THR A 313 18.25 -29.05 15.83
N SER A 314 17.72 -29.99 15.03
CA SER A 314 17.62 -29.90 13.57
C SER A 314 16.50 -30.80 13.04
N GLY A 315 16.14 -30.62 11.76
CA GLY A 315 15.07 -31.37 11.11
C GLY A 315 13.67 -30.85 11.40
N GLN A 316 12.66 -31.63 11.00
CA GLN A 316 11.25 -31.28 11.15
C GLN A 316 10.78 -31.52 12.59
N GLY A 317 10.64 -30.45 13.38
CA GLY A 317 9.94 -30.54 14.67
C GLY A 317 8.48 -30.99 14.50
N ALA A 318 7.93 -31.69 15.50
CA ALA A 318 6.57 -32.24 15.44
C ALA A 318 5.52 -31.16 15.14
N LEU A 319 4.41 -31.51 14.47
CA LEU A 319 3.39 -30.54 14.01
C LEU A 319 2.84 -29.63 15.14
N ALA A 320 2.71 -30.19 16.35
CA ALA A 320 2.24 -29.47 17.53
C ALA A 320 3.33 -28.63 18.24
N SER A 321 4.61 -28.74 17.87
CA SER A 321 5.69 -28.01 18.53
C SER A 321 5.62 -26.52 18.22
N LYS A 322 6.02 -25.70 19.20
CA LYS A 322 5.96 -24.25 19.13
C LYS A 322 7.35 -23.72 19.48
N SER A 323 8.08 -23.34 18.44
CA SER A 323 9.42 -22.77 18.57
C SER A 323 9.32 -21.26 18.74
N GLU A 324 10.45 -20.64 19.07
CA GLU A 324 10.52 -19.19 19.17
C GLU A 324 10.61 -18.49 17.80
N PHE A 325 10.86 -19.24 16.72
CA PHE A 325 10.56 -18.76 15.37
C PHE A 325 9.04 -18.56 15.23
N ALA A 326 8.64 -17.34 14.85
CA ALA A 326 7.26 -16.92 14.87
C ALA A 326 6.94 -15.97 13.72
N PHE A 327 5.68 -16.01 13.28
CA PHE A 327 5.08 -14.95 12.49
C PHE A 327 4.28 -14.06 13.44
N VAL A 328 4.53 -12.75 13.44
CA VAL A 328 3.69 -11.78 14.15
C VAL A 328 2.87 -11.03 13.11
N VAL A 329 1.57 -10.94 13.34
CA VAL A 329 0.59 -10.51 12.35
C VAL A 329 -0.18 -9.30 12.88
N ALA A 330 -0.28 -8.25 12.08
CA ALA A 330 -1.10 -7.07 12.37
C ALA A 330 -2.25 -6.96 11.36
N ASN A 331 -3.47 -6.96 11.85
CA ASN A 331 -4.70 -6.83 11.07
C ASN A 331 -5.14 -5.35 11.00
N ARG A 332 -5.25 -4.82 9.78
CA ARG A 332 -5.71 -3.44 9.50
C ARG A 332 -7.24 -3.30 9.38
N SER A 333 -7.97 -4.40 9.46
CA SER A 333 -9.41 -4.49 9.15
C SER A 333 -10.27 -4.15 10.38
N LEU A 334 -11.51 -3.71 10.16
CA LEU A 334 -12.46 -3.43 11.25
C LEU A 334 -13.12 -4.69 11.82
N SER A 335 -13.08 -5.80 11.09
CA SER A 335 -13.39 -7.14 11.60
C SER A 335 -12.10 -7.89 12.00
N PRO A 336 -12.21 -8.94 12.83
CA PRO A 336 -11.15 -9.94 12.96
C PRO A 336 -10.79 -10.59 11.62
N ALA A 337 -9.59 -11.15 11.55
CA ALA A 337 -9.08 -11.97 10.45
C ALA A 337 -8.77 -13.38 10.96
N THR A 338 -8.90 -14.40 10.10
CA THR A 338 -8.44 -15.76 10.41
C THR A 338 -7.23 -16.08 9.54
N VAL A 339 -6.08 -16.35 10.17
CA VAL A 339 -4.85 -16.78 9.50
C VAL A 339 -4.67 -18.28 9.67
N ASN A 340 -4.65 -19.01 8.56
CA ASN A 340 -4.28 -20.42 8.50
C ASN A 340 -2.83 -20.52 8.01
N VAL A 341 -1.98 -21.20 8.77
CA VAL A 341 -0.58 -21.46 8.43
C VAL A 341 -0.41 -22.93 8.09
N THR A 342 -0.02 -23.20 6.84
CA THR A 342 0.21 -24.56 6.31
C THR A 342 1.67 -24.78 5.92
N ARG A 343 2.14 -26.02 6.06
CA ARG A 343 3.41 -26.50 5.48
C ARG A 343 3.34 -27.99 5.18
N ILE A 344 4.38 -28.54 4.56
CA ILE A 344 4.50 -29.98 4.34
C ILE A 344 4.96 -30.70 5.61
N PHE A 345 4.29 -31.79 5.95
CA PHE A 345 4.56 -32.71 7.06
C PHE A 345 4.26 -34.14 6.61
N GLY A 346 5.21 -35.07 6.80
CA GLY A 346 5.01 -36.48 6.40
C GLY A 346 4.73 -36.68 4.91
N GLY A 347 5.15 -35.75 4.05
CA GLY A 347 4.90 -35.75 2.60
C GLY A 347 3.58 -35.09 2.16
N ALA A 348 2.73 -34.60 3.07
CA ALA A 348 1.46 -33.96 2.76
C ALA A 348 1.34 -32.55 3.36
N THR A 349 0.50 -31.69 2.78
CA THR A 349 0.18 -30.37 3.35
C THR A 349 -0.63 -30.53 4.64
N GLN A 350 -0.17 -29.91 5.73
CA GLN A 350 -0.83 -29.92 7.04
C GLN A 350 -0.99 -28.49 7.57
N THR A 351 -2.08 -28.24 8.29
CA THR A 351 -2.27 -27.00 9.07
C THR A 351 -1.49 -27.08 10.38
N VAL A 352 -0.71 -26.03 10.65
CA VAL A 352 0.25 -25.90 11.75
C VAL A 352 -0.27 -24.97 12.85
N ALA A 353 -1.07 -23.99 12.43
CA ALA A 353 -1.82 -23.09 13.28
C ALA A 353 -3.00 -22.50 12.49
N THR A 354 -4.15 -22.35 13.15
CA THR A 354 -5.23 -21.46 12.71
C THR A 354 -5.43 -20.46 13.83
N VAL A 355 -5.27 -19.17 13.54
CA VAL A 355 -5.27 -18.10 14.55
C VAL A 355 -6.20 -16.98 14.13
N THR A 356 -7.10 -16.59 15.03
CA THR A 356 -7.91 -15.38 14.87
C THR A 356 -7.07 -14.18 15.30
N VAL A 357 -6.80 -13.27 14.37
CA VAL A 357 -6.19 -11.97 14.61
C VAL A 357 -7.33 -10.97 14.88
N PRO A 358 -7.38 -10.27 16.03
CA PRO A 358 -8.46 -9.32 16.33
C PRO A 358 -8.54 -8.16 15.32
N SER A 359 -9.60 -7.34 15.37
CA SER A 359 -9.67 -6.14 14.53
C SER A 359 -8.69 -5.06 14.96
N ARG A 360 -8.37 -4.10 14.09
CA ARG A 360 -7.47 -2.97 14.42
C ARG A 360 -7.97 -2.11 15.60
N THR A 361 -9.26 -2.19 15.92
CA THR A 361 -9.92 -1.45 17.01
C THR A 361 -10.01 -2.25 18.30
N ASP A 362 -9.46 -3.46 18.37
CA ASP A 362 -9.43 -4.24 19.60
C ASP A 362 -8.57 -3.55 20.69
N GLY A 363 -9.16 -3.29 21.85
CA GLY A 363 -8.53 -2.49 22.90
C GLY A 363 -7.39 -3.18 23.65
N ALA A 364 -7.25 -4.51 23.54
CA ALA A 364 -6.22 -5.29 24.25
C ALA A 364 -5.01 -5.60 23.36
N THR A 365 -5.24 -5.88 22.08
CA THR A 365 -4.21 -6.32 21.12
C THR A 365 -3.92 -5.31 20.02
N LYS A 366 -4.80 -4.32 19.78
CA LYS A 366 -4.77 -3.45 18.58
C LYS A 366 -4.62 -4.26 17.27
N GLY A 367 -5.32 -5.39 17.16
CA GLY A 367 -5.31 -6.25 15.98
C GLY A 367 -4.04 -7.08 15.80
N LEU A 368 -3.36 -7.47 16.90
CA LEU A 368 -2.12 -8.24 16.91
C LEU A 368 -2.37 -9.73 17.18
N ALA A 369 -1.61 -10.62 16.52
CA ALA A 369 -1.43 -12.01 16.95
C ALA A 369 0.01 -12.51 16.73
N VAL A 370 0.51 -13.34 17.66
CA VAL A 370 1.78 -14.08 17.52
C VAL A 370 1.48 -15.52 17.16
N ILE A 371 2.04 -16.02 16.05
CA ILE A 371 1.85 -17.38 15.54
C ILE A 371 3.18 -18.14 15.61
N ARG A 372 3.38 -18.88 16.71
CA ARG A 372 4.53 -19.79 16.88
C ARG A 372 4.34 -21.08 16.08
N VAL A 373 5.40 -21.56 15.46
CA VAL A 373 5.40 -22.75 14.59
C VAL A 373 6.62 -23.65 14.84
N PRO A 374 6.66 -24.90 14.34
CA PRO A 374 7.82 -25.78 14.46
C PRO A 374 9.09 -25.23 13.78
N TRP A 375 10.24 -25.48 14.38
CA TRP A 375 11.52 -25.22 13.73
C TRP A 375 11.76 -26.18 12.55
N GLN A 376 12.40 -25.69 11.49
CA GLN A 376 13.22 -26.44 10.53
C GLN A 376 13.94 -25.44 9.62
N SER A 377 15.26 -25.56 9.46
CA SER A 377 16.07 -24.87 8.45
C SER A 377 16.90 -25.88 7.64
N ILE A 378 17.84 -25.44 6.80
CA ILE A 378 18.73 -26.33 6.01
C ILE A 378 19.90 -26.89 6.84
N GLY A 379 20.45 -26.08 7.74
CA GLY A 379 21.62 -26.39 8.55
C GLY A 379 21.38 -27.45 9.64
N PRO A 380 22.40 -28.27 9.96
CA PRO A 380 22.36 -29.23 11.06
C PRO A 380 22.51 -28.56 12.43
N ALA A 381 22.20 -29.34 13.48
CA ALA A 381 22.13 -28.93 14.88
C ALA A 381 23.44 -28.48 15.56
N SER A 382 24.59 -28.65 14.91
CA SER A 382 25.85 -28.89 15.65
C SER A 382 26.53 -27.61 16.16
N THR A 383 26.87 -27.62 17.45
CA THR A 383 27.64 -26.60 18.18
C THR A 383 29.08 -26.39 17.73
N THR A 384 29.48 -26.95 16.57
CA THR A 384 30.88 -27.00 16.10
C THR A 384 31.26 -25.88 15.14
N ALA A 385 30.31 -25.24 14.45
CA ALA A 385 30.50 -23.93 13.81
C ALA A 385 29.15 -23.27 13.42
N PRO A 386 28.94 -21.97 13.69
CA PRO A 386 27.73 -21.21 13.30
C PRO A 386 27.72 -20.86 11.78
N MET A 387 27.64 -21.89 10.92
CA MET A 387 27.66 -21.77 9.45
C MET A 387 26.27 -21.83 8.82
N SER A 388 26.13 -21.21 7.65
CA SER A 388 25.00 -21.39 6.74
C SER A 388 25.28 -22.52 5.74
N TYR A 389 24.25 -23.25 5.35
CA TYR A 389 24.39 -24.45 4.53
C TYR A 389 23.68 -24.32 3.18
N SER A 390 24.25 -24.91 2.13
CA SER A 390 23.53 -25.07 0.86
C SER A 390 22.60 -26.27 0.93
N GLY A 391 21.37 -26.15 0.44
CA GLY A 391 20.43 -27.26 0.38
C GLY A 391 19.07 -26.89 -0.21
N LEU A 392 18.43 -27.89 -0.79
CA LEU A 392 17.06 -27.88 -1.29
C LEU A 392 16.21 -28.83 -0.43
N ALA A 393 15.18 -28.31 0.23
CA ALA A 393 14.27 -29.11 1.05
C ALA A 393 12.84 -28.53 1.09
N LYS A 394 11.85 -29.41 1.24
CA LYS A 394 10.42 -29.08 1.25
C LYS A 394 9.92 -28.77 2.66
N TYR A 395 10.11 -27.54 3.13
CA TYR A 395 9.74 -27.12 4.50
C TYR A 395 9.15 -25.70 4.62
N GLY A 396 8.93 -25.00 3.50
CA GLY A 396 8.40 -23.63 3.51
C GLY A 396 7.04 -23.53 4.21
N TYR A 397 6.71 -22.32 4.65
CA TYR A 397 5.42 -21.96 5.21
C TYR A 397 4.61 -21.15 4.20
N ARG A 398 3.31 -21.47 4.11
CA ARG A 398 2.29 -20.65 3.48
C ARG A 398 1.36 -20.12 4.58
N LEU A 399 1.11 -18.82 4.59
CA LEU A 399 0.10 -18.19 5.45
C LEU A 399 -1.01 -17.67 4.55
N VAL A 400 -2.26 -18.01 4.87
CA VAL A 400 -3.45 -17.48 4.18
C VAL A 400 -4.35 -16.81 5.21
N SER A 401 -4.71 -15.56 4.96
CA SER A 401 -5.59 -14.75 5.81
C SER A 401 -6.96 -14.53 5.15
N THR A 402 -8.03 -14.44 5.93
CA THR A 402 -9.35 -14.01 5.42
C THR A 402 -9.43 -12.51 5.14
N LYS A 403 -8.48 -11.71 5.65
CA LYS A 403 -8.44 -10.24 5.51
C LYS A 403 -7.01 -9.72 5.34
N PRO A 404 -6.79 -8.51 4.78
CA PRO A 404 -5.46 -7.93 4.67
C PRO A 404 -4.79 -7.76 6.03
N VAL A 405 -3.64 -8.39 6.16
CA VAL A 405 -2.72 -8.27 7.30
C VAL A 405 -1.36 -7.83 6.78
N SER A 406 -0.51 -7.25 7.64
CA SER A 406 0.95 -7.30 7.46
C SER A 406 1.51 -8.42 8.33
N VAL A 407 2.57 -9.08 7.87
CA VAL A 407 3.23 -10.18 8.57
C VAL A 407 4.70 -9.89 8.72
N TYR A 408 5.22 -10.13 9.92
CA TYR A 408 6.62 -9.99 10.28
C TYR A 408 7.14 -11.36 10.71
N GLN A 409 8.29 -11.78 10.18
CA GLN A 409 9.00 -12.95 10.65
C GLN A 409 9.97 -12.56 11.77
N PHE A 410 10.13 -13.45 12.75
CA PHE A 410 11.11 -13.31 13.82
C PHE A 410 11.86 -14.62 14.01
N ASN A 411 13.19 -14.54 14.07
CA ASN A 411 14.07 -15.70 14.09
C ASN A 411 15.20 -15.54 15.13
N PRO A 412 14.95 -15.80 16.43
CA PRO A 412 13.66 -16.07 17.09
C PRO A 412 12.90 -14.77 17.48
N LEU A 413 11.77 -14.87 18.19
CA LEU A 413 11.04 -13.71 18.71
C LEU A 413 11.53 -13.19 20.07
N SER A 414 11.82 -14.08 21.03
CA SER A 414 12.19 -13.65 22.40
C SER A 414 13.69 -13.46 22.56
N ALA A 415 14.10 -12.42 23.32
CA ALA A 415 15.48 -12.23 23.79
C ALA A 415 15.92 -13.34 24.76
N SER A 416 15.01 -13.79 25.63
CA SER A 416 15.24 -14.92 26.54
C SER A 416 13.98 -15.77 26.76
N VAL A 417 14.17 -17.04 27.07
CA VAL A 417 13.13 -17.99 27.49
C VAL A 417 13.61 -18.67 28.77
N ASN A 418 12.83 -18.54 29.85
CA ASN A 418 13.13 -19.13 31.17
C ASN A 418 14.56 -18.82 31.69
N GLY A 419 15.05 -17.60 31.45
CA GLY A 419 16.41 -17.16 31.84
C GLY A 419 17.54 -17.65 30.92
N THR A 420 17.23 -18.35 29.83
CA THR A 420 18.19 -18.70 28.76
C THR A 420 18.05 -17.69 27.63
N PHE A 421 19.12 -16.97 27.27
CA PHE A 421 19.11 -16.01 26.15
C PHE A 421 19.25 -16.71 24.79
N SER A 422 18.83 -16.04 23.70
CA SER A 422 19.03 -16.52 22.33
C SER A 422 20.44 -16.25 21.79
N TYR A 423 21.06 -15.13 22.19
CA TYR A 423 22.39 -14.67 21.70
C TYR A 423 22.50 -14.61 20.16
N SER A 424 21.38 -14.32 19.51
CA SER A 424 21.17 -14.40 18.06
C SER A 424 19.71 -14.05 17.79
N ASN A 425 19.43 -12.91 17.15
CA ASN A 425 18.06 -12.48 16.86
C ASN A 425 18.01 -11.57 15.63
N ASP A 426 17.02 -11.78 14.78
CA ASP A 426 16.62 -10.78 13.80
C ASP A 426 15.15 -10.96 13.39
N ALA A 427 14.64 -10.01 12.62
CA ALA A 427 13.29 -9.99 12.11
C ALA A 427 13.24 -9.50 10.65
N SER A 428 12.12 -9.74 9.97
CA SER A 428 11.93 -9.28 8.60
C SER A 428 10.47 -8.97 8.28
N LEU A 429 10.25 -7.94 7.44
CA LEU A 429 8.93 -7.68 6.85
C LEU A 429 8.66 -8.72 5.75
N LEU A 430 7.63 -9.55 5.93
CA LEU A 430 7.23 -10.47 4.87
C LEU A 430 6.42 -9.75 3.78
N LEU A 431 6.71 -10.10 2.53
CA LEU A 431 6.02 -9.57 1.35
C LEU A 431 4.90 -10.53 0.90
N PRO A 432 3.68 -10.03 0.61
CA PRO A 432 2.59 -10.88 0.14
C PRO A 432 2.81 -11.35 -1.30
N ILE A 433 2.21 -12.49 -1.66
CA ILE A 433 2.45 -13.17 -2.95
C ILE A 433 2.23 -12.27 -4.18
N HIS A 434 1.32 -11.30 -4.12
CA HIS A 434 1.02 -10.38 -5.22
C HIS A 434 2.09 -9.29 -5.46
N ILE A 435 3.07 -9.17 -4.57
CA ILE A 435 4.25 -8.32 -4.73
C ILE A 435 5.49 -9.13 -5.12
N LEU A 436 5.53 -10.43 -4.83
CA LEU A 436 6.69 -11.27 -5.13
C LEU A 436 7.03 -11.22 -6.62
N GLY A 437 8.31 -11.03 -6.91
CA GLY A 437 8.83 -10.79 -8.24
C GLY A 437 9.44 -12.02 -8.89
N THR A 438 9.78 -11.87 -10.16
CA THR A 438 10.55 -12.83 -10.96
C THR A 438 12.03 -12.47 -11.04
N SER A 439 12.49 -11.37 -10.44
CA SER A 439 13.89 -10.95 -10.48
C SER A 439 14.34 -10.15 -9.26
N TYR A 440 15.52 -10.50 -8.76
CA TYR A 440 16.16 -9.94 -7.57
C TYR A 440 17.67 -9.83 -7.80
N VAL A 441 18.30 -8.87 -7.11
CA VAL A 441 19.75 -8.84 -6.91
C VAL A 441 19.98 -9.04 -5.42
N GLY A 442 20.81 -10.03 -5.08
CA GLY A 442 21.13 -10.40 -3.71
C GLY A 442 21.83 -9.27 -2.97
N ILE A 443 21.54 -9.16 -1.68
CA ILE A 443 22.30 -8.38 -0.71
C ILE A 443 22.39 -9.22 0.58
N THR A 444 23.58 -9.37 1.12
CA THR A 444 23.86 -10.18 2.31
C THR A 444 24.90 -9.51 3.20
N PRO A 445 25.05 -9.92 4.46
CA PRO A 445 26.28 -9.68 5.22
C PRO A 445 27.51 -10.22 4.46
N GLU A 446 28.70 -9.80 4.86
CA GLU A 446 29.95 -10.31 4.34
C GLU A 446 30.21 -11.78 4.75
N PHE A 447 31.20 -12.40 4.10
CA PHE A 447 31.85 -13.59 4.67
C PHE A 447 32.90 -13.14 5.70
N VAL A 448 32.93 -13.79 6.87
CA VAL A 448 33.94 -13.56 7.91
C VAL A 448 34.70 -14.87 8.17
N THR A 449 36.03 -14.85 8.22
CA THR A 449 36.81 -16.01 8.71
C THR A 449 37.48 -15.68 10.05
N VAL A 450 37.46 -16.64 10.97
CA VAL A 450 38.15 -16.54 12.26
C VAL A 450 39.46 -17.32 12.23
N ARG A 451 40.57 -16.60 12.45
CA ARG A 451 41.90 -17.17 12.63
C ARG A 451 42.22 -17.31 14.11
N ALA A 452 42.04 -18.51 14.65
CA ALA A 452 42.48 -18.86 16.00
C ALA A 452 44.01 -19.04 16.05
N SER A 453 44.69 -18.29 16.92
CA SER A 453 46.08 -18.56 17.29
C SER A 453 46.14 -19.29 18.64
N ASN A 454 46.83 -20.43 18.68
CA ASN A 454 47.13 -21.08 19.95
C ASN A 454 48.22 -20.30 20.74
N SER A 455 48.49 -20.73 21.98
CA SER A 455 49.51 -20.11 22.85
C SER A 455 50.96 -20.23 22.34
N THR A 456 51.21 -20.94 21.24
CA THR A 456 52.52 -21.01 20.56
C THR A 456 52.56 -20.22 19.25
N GLY A 457 51.52 -19.43 18.94
CA GLY A 457 51.44 -18.62 17.72
C GLY A 457 51.24 -19.42 16.42
N ALA A 458 50.94 -20.72 16.50
CA ALA A 458 50.69 -21.55 15.34
C ALA A 458 49.27 -21.30 14.80
N PRO A 459 49.08 -21.17 13.48
CA PRO A 459 47.75 -21.00 12.90
C PRO A 459 46.95 -22.30 13.01
N VAL A 460 45.80 -22.24 13.69
CA VAL A 460 44.78 -23.30 13.63
C VAL A 460 43.98 -23.14 12.32
N ALA A 461 43.32 -24.20 11.86
CA ALA A 461 42.40 -24.11 10.74
C ALA A 461 41.30 -23.08 11.04
N GLY A 462 41.01 -22.21 10.07
CA GLY A 462 40.04 -21.13 10.23
C GLY A 462 38.61 -21.62 10.35
N ARG A 463 37.75 -20.84 11.01
CA ARG A 463 36.29 -21.03 11.00
C ARG A 463 35.67 -19.97 10.11
N GLY A 464 35.19 -20.37 8.93
CA GLY A 464 34.50 -19.50 7.99
C GLY A 464 33.00 -19.39 8.31
N PHE A 465 32.51 -18.16 8.41
CA PHE A 465 31.11 -17.78 8.58
C PHE A 465 30.62 -17.15 7.28
N ASN A 466 29.60 -17.77 6.70
CA ASN A 466 29.24 -17.58 5.30
C ASN A 466 27.82 -17.05 5.16
N SER A 467 27.67 -16.05 4.29
CA SER A 467 26.37 -15.54 3.87
C SER A 467 25.56 -16.60 3.12
N HIS A 468 24.24 -16.44 3.15
CA HIS A 468 23.31 -17.23 2.38
C HIS A 468 22.27 -16.36 1.64
N LEU A 469 21.76 -16.91 0.55
CA LEU A 469 20.52 -16.47 -0.11
C LEU A 469 19.55 -17.66 -0.11
N THR A 470 18.29 -17.40 0.23
CA THR A 470 17.24 -18.43 0.29
C THR A 470 16.10 -18.08 -0.63
N ILE A 471 15.72 -19.02 -1.49
CA ILE A 471 14.60 -18.88 -2.42
C ILE A 471 13.48 -19.82 -1.98
N VAL A 472 12.27 -19.28 -1.76
CA VAL A 472 11.05 -20.04 -1.43
C VAL A 472 10.09 -19.95 -2.62
N ALA A 473 9.61 -21.09 -3.10
CA ALA A 473 8.67 -21.18 -4.22
C ALA A 473 7.20 -21.29 -3.74
N PRO A 474 6.33 -20.34 -4.11
CA PRO A 474 4.88 -20.45 -3.92
C PRO A 474 4.19 -21.48 -4.82
N GLU A 475 4.76 -21.73 -6.00
CA GLU A 475 4.11 -22.47 -7.09
C GLU A 475 4.91 -23.68 -7.59
N ASP A 476 4.18 -24.70 -8.04
CA ASP A 476 4.74 -25.87 -8.74
C ASP A 476 5.34 -25.50 -10.11
N GLY A 477 6.46 -26.14 -10.48
CA GLY A 477 7.14 -25.88 -11.76
C GLY A 477 7.83 -24.50 -11.86
N THR A 478 8.29 -23.96 -10.72
CA THR A 478 9.02 -22.70 -10.65
C THR A 478 10.50 -22.94 -11.00
N THR A 479 10.92 -22.57 -12.20
CA THR A 479 12.33 -22.63 -12.63
C THR A 479 13.02 -21.34 -12.22
N VAL A 480 14.13 -21.47 -11.47
CA VAL A 480 14.94 -20.37 -10.95
C VAL A 480 16.36 -20.47 -11.51
N SER A 481 16.89 -19.37 -12.01
CA SER A 481 18.27 -19.24 -12.50
C SER A 481 19.02 -18.21 -11.65
N ILE A 482 20.18 -18.62 -11.13
CA ILE A 482 20.96 -17.90 -10.11
C ILE A 482 22.38 -17.70 -10.63
N LYS A 483 22.72 -16.47 -11.04
CA LYS A 483 24.05 -16.07 -11.50
C LYS A 483 24.83 -15.48 -10.32
N SER A 484 25.78 -16.24 -9.78
CA SER A 484 26.35 -15.94 -8.46
C SER A 484 27.54 -14.98 -8.49
N SER A 485 27.59 -14.07 -7.51
CA SER A 485 28.70 -13.14 -7.26
C SER A 485 29.85 -13.74 -6.43
N ALA A 486 29.66 -14.94 -5.87
CA ALA A 486 30.65 -15.70 -5.11
C ALA A 486 30.61 -17.19 -5.48
N THR A 487 31.43 -18.03 -4.84
CA THR A 487 31.41 -19.48 -5.06
C THR A 487 30.38 -20.13 -4.13
N ILE A 488 29.35 -20.73 -4.71
CA ILE A 488 28.31 -21.49 -4.01
C ILE A 488 28.88 -22.85 -3.57
N LYS A 489 28.69 -23.16 -2.29
CA LYS A 489 29.02 -24.45 -1.66
C LYS A 489 28.05 -25.54 -2.16
N ALA A 490 28.54 -26.75 -2.43
CA ALA A 490 27.65 -27.88 -2.72
C ALA A 490 26.83 -28.28 -1.49
N GLY A 491 25.64 -28.85 -1.72
CA GLY A 491 24.75 -29.38 -0.69
C GLY A 491 23.66 -30.27 -1.27
N THR A 492 22.72 -30.73 -0.43
CA THR A 492 21.63 -31.61 -0.86
C THR A 492 20.78 -30.93 -1.94
N GLY A 493 20.82 -31.43 -3.18
CA GLY A 493 20.10 -30.83 -4.31
C GLY A 493 20.69 -29.50 -4.84
N ILE A 494 21.83 -29.03 -4.33
CA ILE A 494 22.50 -27.79 -4.73
C ILE A 494 23.92 -28.10 -5.22
N ALA A 495 24.18 -27.84 -6.51
CA ALA A 495 25.51 -28.03 -7.08
C ALA A 495 26.47 -26.90 -6.70
N ALA A 496 27.75 -27.22 -6.44
CA ALA A 496 28.78 -26.20 -6.32
C ALA A 496 28.88 -25.41 -7.62
N THR A 497 28.89 -24.07 -7.51
CA THR A 497 28.88 -23.16 -8.65
C THR A 497 29.94 -22.09 -8.42
N ALA A 498 30.90 -21.97 -9.34
CA ALA A 498 31.96 -20.97 -9.23
C ALA A 498 31.42 -19.54 -9.37
N LYS A 499 32.13 -18.56 -8.79
CA LYS A 499 31.86 -17.11 -8.98
C LYS A 499 31.70 -16.75 -10.46
N GLY A 500 30.62 -16.04 -10.80
CA GLY A 500 30.20 -15.71 -12.16
C GLY A 500 29.44 -16.81 -12.90
N GLY A 501 29.45 -18.04 -12.39
CA GLY A 501 28.67 -19.17 -12.90
C GLY A 501 27.18 -19.06 -12.60
N THR A 502 26.38 -19.88 -13.30
CA THR A 502 24.92 -19.90 -13.16
C THR A 502 24.44 -21.27 -12.70
N LEU A 503 23.73 -21.31 -11.56
CA LEU A 503 22.98 -22.46 -11.07
C LEU A 503 21.53 -22.36 -11.59
N THR A 504 20.93 -23.47 -12.00
CA THR A 504 19.50 -23.51 -12.37
C THR A 504 18.80 -24.62 -11.60
N LEU A 505 17.66 -24.30 -11.00
CA LEU A 505 16.85 -25.17 -10.15
C LEU A 505 15.41 -25.20 -10.68
N THR A 506 14.71 -26.31 -10.47
CA THR A 506 13.24 -26.36 -10.59
C THR A 506 12.67 -26.67 -9.21
N LEU A 507 11.88 -25.74 -8.71
CA LEU A 507 11.26 -25.75 -7.39
C LEU A 507 9.74 -25.96 -7.55
N ASN A 508 9.10 -26.47 -6.51
CA ASN A 508 7.66 -26.60 -6.44
C ASN A 508 7.13 -25.92 -5.17
N ALA A 509 5.81 -25.86 -4.99
CA ALA A 509 5.22 -25.25 -3.81
C ALA A 509 5.81 -25.86 -2.51
N TYR A 510 6.17 -24.99 -1.57
CA TYR A 510 6.87 -25.32 -0.31
C TYR A 510 8.34 -25.78 -0.43
N ASP A 511 8.92 -25.86 -1.62
CA ASP A 511 10.37 -26.06 -1.76
C ASP A 511 11.13 -24.79 -1.38
N VAL A 512 12.20 -24.99 -0.60
CA VAL A 512 13.12 -23.94 -0.13
C VAL A 512 14.51 -24.32 -0.60
N ALA A 513 15.14 -23.44 -1.38
CA ALA A 513 16.50 -23.58 -1.87
C ALA A 513 17.39 -22.52 -1.23
N GLN A 514 18.21 -22.93 -0.25
CA GLN A 514 19.26 -22.07 0.31
C GLN A 514 20.57 -22.34 -0.43
N ILE A 515 21.26 -21.27 -0.82
CA ILE A 515 22.64 -21.30 -1.28
C ILE A 515 23.51 -20.57 -0.26
N ALA A 516 24.64 -21.15 0.11
CA ALA A 516 25.61 -20.53 1.02
C ALA A 516 27.02 -20.57 0.40
N THR A 517 27.88 -19.62 0.74
CA THR A 517 29.21 -19.52 0.11
C THR A 517 30.25 -20.44 0.73
N THR A 518 31.32 -20.68 -0.02
CA THR A 518 32.54 -21.35 0.45
C THR A 518 33.56 -20.35 1.00
N GLU A 519 34.39 -20.77 1.96
CA GLU A 519 35.66 -20.08 2.21
C GLU A 519 36.53 -20.13 0.92
N PRO A 520 37.11 -19.01 0.46
CA PRO A 520 38.03 -19.01 -0.66
C PRO A 520 39.27 -19.89 -0.43
N PRO A 521 39.73 -20.65 -1.45
CA PRO A 521 40.94 -21.47 -1.34
C PRO A 521 42.17 -20.66 -0.92
N GLY A 522 42.96 -21.19 0.01
CA GLY A 522 44.21 -20.58 0.48
C GLY A 522 44.11 -19.80 1.79
N LEU A 523 42.90 -19.56 2.33
CA LEU A 523 42.72 -19.01 3.68
C LEU A 523 42.89 -20.12 4.74
N SER A 524 42.31 -21.30 4.49
CA SER A 524 42.45 -22.48 5.34
C SER A 524 43.90 -22.97 5.42
N GLY A 525 44.59 -22.66 6.52
CA GLY A 525 45.91 -23.23 6.86
C GLY A 525 47.14 -22.51 6.27
N SER A 526 46.98 -21.35 5.63
CA SER A 526 48.14 -20.59 5.13
C SER A 526 48.75 -19.67 6.19
N ALA A 527 50.09 -19.65 6.25
CA ALA A 527 50.85 -18.68 7.02
C ALA A 527 51.02 -17.33 6.31
N THR A 528 50.81 -17.30 4.98
CA THR A 528 51.23 -16.19 4.09
C THR A 528 50.19 -15.81 3.02
N GLY A 529 48.98 -16.41 3.03
CA GLY A 529 47.90 -16.06 2.10
C GLY A 529 47.34 -14.66 2.38
N ASN A 530 47.02 -13.91 1.31
CA ASN A 530 46.67 -12.49 1.33
C ASN A 530 45.46 -12.14 2.24
N LEU A 531 45.75 -11.95 3.53
CA LEU A 531 44.83 -11.48 4.57
C LEU A 531 45.06 -9.99 4.86
N GLU A 532 45.22 -9.17 3.82
CA GLU A 532 45.48 -7.72 3.95
C GLU A 532 44.35 -7.01 4.74
N ALA A 533 43.11 -7.48 4.61
CA ALA A 533 41.96 -6.99 5.39
C ALA A 533 42.05 -7.24 6.91
N CYS A 534 42.92 -8.11 7.41
CA CYS A 534 43.12 -8.33 8.86
C CYS A 534 44.01 -7.27 9.54
N LYS A 535 44.65 -6.39 8.76
CA LYS A 535 45.81 -5.60 9.23
C LYS A 535 45.47 -4.17 9.65
N ASP A 536 44.46 -3.59 9.01
CA ASP A 536 44.25 -2.13 9.00
C ASP A 536 42.83 -1.72 9.50
N ASP A 537 42.10 -2.58 10.22
CA ASP A 537 40.86 -2.14 10.89
C ASP A 537 41.20 -1.28 12.13
N PRO A 538 40.73 -0.01 12.20
CA PRO A 538 41.04 0.89 13.31
C PRO A 538 40.37 0.54 14.65
N TYR A 539 39.56 -0.52 14.71
CA TYR A 539 38.87 -1.00 15.92
C TYR A 539 39.26 -2.44 16.32
N ASP A 540 40.57 -2.74 16.28
CA ASP A 540 41.22 -3.82 17.05
C ASP A 540 41.95 -3.26 18.32
N PRO A 541 41.23 -2.75 19.34
CA PRO A 541 41.85 -2.28 20.57
C PRO A 541 42.15 -3.44 21.54
N LEU A 542 43.44 -3.69 21.74
CA LEU A 542 44.03 -4.20 22.99
C LEU A 542 43.74 -5.66 23.40
N SER A 543 44.79 -6.47 23.23
CA SER A 543 45.25 -7.49 24.19
C SER A 543 44.28 -8.63 24.55
N CYS A 544 44.46 -9.76 23.89
CA CYS A 544 43.85 -11.04 24.27
C CYS A 544 44.29 -11.45 25.69
N LEU A 545 43.35 -11.45 26.65
CA LEU A 545 43.60 -12.06 27.96
C LEU A 545 43.37 -13.58 27.96
N PHE A 546 42.56 -14.09 27.02
CA PHE A 546 42.19 -15.52 26.90
C PHE A 546 42.08 -15.99 25.43
N GLY A 547 43.20 -15.97 24.70
CA GLY A 547 43.30 -16.49 23.33
C GLY A 547 42.90 -15.48 22.24
N CYS A 548 43.62 -15.48 21.12
CA CYS A 548 43.38 -14.54 20.02
C CYS A 548 42.70 -15.23 18.84
N ASP A 549 41.38 -15.10 18.76
CA ASP A 549 40.57 -15.47 17.59
C ASP A 549 40.31 -14.18 16.78
N LYS A 550 41.10 -13.95 15.72
CA LYS A 550 40.93 -12.75 14.87
C LYS A 550 39.89 -12.98 13.77
N PHE A 551 38.84 -12.16 13.77
CA PHE A 551 37.84 -12.11 12.70
C PHE A 551 38.34 -11.25 11.54
N CYS A 552 38.20 -11.71 10.30
CA CYS A 552 38.54 -10.94 9.10
C CYS A 552 37.50 -11.10 8.00
N ARG A 553 37.13 -9.98 7.36
CA ARG A 553 36.20 -9.93 6.20
C ARG A 553 36.85 -10.50 4.93
N VAL A 554 36.05 -11.21 4.13
CA VAL A 554 36.50 -11.96 2.95
C VAL A 554 35.57 -11.71 1.75
N ASP A 555 36.13 -11.66 0.54
CA ASP A 555 35.41 -11.53 -0.75
C ASP A 555 34.67 -12.83 -1.18
N SER A 556 33.76 -13.31 -0.33
CA SER A 556 32.92 -14.48 -0.59
C SER A 556 31.48 -14.26 -0.11
N ASP A 557 30.95 -13.06 -0.31
CA ASP A 557 29.56 -12.72 0.00
C ASP A 557 28.66 -12.68 -1.25
N LEU A 558 27.36 -12.92 -1.06
CA LEU A 558 26.39 -13.13 -2.15
C LEU A 558 25.75 -11.83 -2.66
N THR A 559 26.15 -10.67 -2.15
CA THR A 559 25.72 -9.38 -2.69
C THR A 559 26.05 -9.30 -4.18
N GLY A 560 25.09 -8.87 -4.99
CA GLY A 560 25.22 -8.86 -6.45
C GLY A 560 24.89 -10.19 -7.16
N THR A 561 24.57 -11.27 -6.43
CA THR A 561 24.06 -12.51 -7.04
C THR A 561 22.69 -12.23 -7.66
N ILE A 562 22.54 -12.46 -8.96
CA ILE A 562 21.27 -12.19 -9.66
C ILE A 562 20.41 -13.46 -9.63
N VAL A 563 19.19 -13.32 -9.10
CA VAL A 563 18.16 -14.36 -9.13
C VAL A 563 17.10 -13.97 -10.15
N THR A 564 16.73 -14.91 -11.01
CA THR A 564 15.63 -14.77 -11.98
C THR A 564 14.76 -16.02 -11.98
N ALA A 565 13.47 -15.89 -12.23
CA ALA A 565 12.52 -17.01 -12.20
C ALA A 565 11.42 -16.87 -13.27
N ASN A 566 10.80 -17.99 -13.66
CA ASN A 566 9.64 -18.00 -14.55
C ASN A 566 8.31 -17.63 -13.84
N LYS A 567 8.31 -17.61 -12.50
CA LYS A 567 7.17 -17.37 -11.61
C LYS A 567 7.60 -16.53 -10.39
N PRO A 568 6.67 -15.90 -9.66
CA PRO A 568 6.97 -15.20 -8.41
C PRO A 568 7.71 -16.09 -7.41
N VAL A 569 8.75 -15.57 -6.75
CA VAL A 569 9.47 -16.24 -5.66
C VAL A 569 9.71 -15.28 -4.50
N ALA A 570 9.77 -15.80 -3.28
CA ALA A 570 10.33 -15.04 -2.15
C ALA A 570 11.84 -15.30 -2.09
N VAL A 571 12.63 -14.24 -1.94
CA VAL A 571 14.09 -14.31 -1.78
C VAL A 571 14.48 -13.63 -0.48
N PHE A 572 15.32 -14.29 0.32
CA PHE A 572 15.90 -13.75 1.55
C PHE A 572 17.41 -13.66 1.41
N GLY A 573 18.01 -12.66 2.05
CA GLY A 573 19.46 -12.55 2.24
C GLY A 573 19.83 -12.48 3.71
N GLY A 574 20.90 -13.16 4.10
CA GLY A 574 21.25 -13.30 5.50
C GLY A 574 22.60 -13.96 5.76
N SER A 575 22.87 -14.19 7.04
CA SER A 575 23.99 -15.00 7.53
C SER A 575 23.60 -15.66 8.85
N SER A 576 24.13 -16.84 9.10
CA SER A 576 24.03 -17.55 10.38
C SER A 576 24.87 -16.93 11.51
N CYS A 577 25.77 -16.01 11.17
CA CYS A 577 26.77 -15.40 12.04
C CYS A 577 27.31 -14.13 11.36
N THR A 578 27.02 -12.97 11.95
CA THR A 578 27.42 -11.63 11.51
C THR A 578 28.09 -10.91 12.66
N VAL A 579 29.12 -10.11 12.39
CA VAL A 579 29.86 -9.36 13.42
C VAL A 579 29.87 -7.87 13.08
N ARG A 580 29.47 -7.01 14.02
CA ARG A 580 29.47 -5.55 13.87
C ARG A 580 30.04 -4.83 15.10
N GLY A 581 31.15 -5.34 15.62
CA GLY A 581 31.91 -4.82 16.75
C GLY A 581 33.03 -5.79 17.11
N PHE A 582 34.21 -5.62 16.51
CA PHE A 582 35.26 -6.67 16.42
C PHE A 582 36.05 -6.97 17.72
N ALA A 583 35.53 -6.61 18.90
CA ALA A 583 36.23 -6.76 20.18
C ALA A 583 36.00 -8.13 20.86
N ASP A 584 34.82 -8.74 20.70
CA ASP A 584 34.42 -9.99 21.37
C ASP A 584 34.09 -11.10 20.36
N THR A 585 34.06 -12.35 20.82
CA THR A 585 33.97 -13.55 19.97
C THR A 585 32.53 -13.99 19.62
N ALA A 586 31.55 -13.11 19.84
CA ALA A 586 30.13 -13.34 19.53
C ALA A 586 29.76 -12.99 18.08
N CYS A 587 28.65 -13.54 17.59
CA CYS A 587 28.06 -13.18 16.30
C CYS A 587 26.59 -13.62 16.21
N ASP A 588 25.80 -12.84 15.46
CA ASP A 588 24.35 -13.01 15.39
C ASP A 588 23.90 -13.44 14.01
N HIS A 589 22.82 -14.23 13.98
CA HIS A 589 22.08 -14.46 12.75
C HIS A 589 21.35 -13.19 12.32
N VAL A 590 21.34 -12.89 11.02
CA VAL A 590 20.56 -11.79 10.43
C VAL A 590 19.83 -12.24 9.16
N GLU A 591 18.61 -11.75 8.94
CA GLU A 591 17.76 -12.08 7.79
C GLU A 591 16.92 -10.88 7.32
N GLU A 592 16.82 -10.63 6.01
CA GLU A 592 15.77 -9.77 5.44
C GLU A 592 15.21 -10.41 4.15
N GLN A 593 13.89 -10.27 3.94
CA GLN A 593 13.25 -10.59 2.66
C GLN A 593 13.54 -9.47 1.66
N LEU A 594 14.21 -9.83 0.56
CA LEU A 594 14.67 -8.86 -0.43
C LEU A 594 13.48 -8.27 -1.20
N PHE A 595 13.56 -6.97 -1.53
CA PHE A 595 12.58 -6.33 -2.39
C PHE A 595 12.79 -6.75 -3.86
N PRO A 596 11.70 -7.01 -4.62
CA PRO A 596 11.78 -7.27 -6.05
C PRO A 596 12.50 -6.14 -6.78
N PHE A 597 13.40 -6.46 -7.71
CA PHE A 597 14.20 -5.44 -8.40
C PHE A 597 13.36 -4.35 -9.08
N VAL A 598 12.14 -4.69 -9.54
CA VAL A 598 11.19 -3.74 -10.14
C VAL A 598 10.75 -2.60 -9.19
N THR A 599 10.92 -2.77 -7.88
CA THR A 599 10.55 -1.80 -6.84
C THR A 599 11.69 -0.90 -6.36
N TRP A 600 12.93 -1.13 -6.82
CA TRP A 600 14.12 -0.42 -6.37
C TRP A 600 14.12 1.07 -6.76
N GLY A 601 14.52 1.94 -5.84
CA GLY A 601 14.55 3.39 -6.03
C GLY A 601 15.93 3.96 -6.32
N LYS A 602 16.02 5.29 -6.27
CA LYS A 602 17.24 6.08 -6.48
C LYS A 602 17.51 7.10 -5.37
N SER A 603 16.55 7.36 -4.49
CA SER A 603 16.71 8.27 -3.35
C SER A 603 16.42 7.54 -2.05
N PHE A 604 17.35 7.58 -1.10
CA PHE A 604 17.21 6.94 0.20
C PHE A 604 17.66 7.90 1.31
N VAL A 605 17.19 7.65 2.54
CA VAL A 605 17.62 8.40 3.72
C VAL A 605 18.06 7.41 4.79
N ALA A 606 19.34 7.48 5.15
CA ALA A 606 19.97 6.61 6.13
C ALA A 606 19.88 7.24 7.52
N THR A 607 19.00 6.71 8.35
CA THR A 607 18.86 7.08 9.76
C THR A 607 19.90 6.38 10.61
N ARG A 608 20.45 7.08 11.61
CA ARG A 608 21.23 6.41 12.66
C ARG A 608 20.25 5.79 13.66
N THR A 609 20.55 4.61 14.18
CA THR A 609 19.81 3.98 15.28
C THR A 609 19.82 4.83 16.56
N ALA A 610 18.94 4.50 17.50
CA ALA A 610 18.98 5.07 18.85
C ALA A 610 20.25 4.60 19.58
N PRO A 611 20.88 5.42 20.43
CA PRO A 611 22.04 4.98 21.20
C PRO A 611 21.71 3.78 22.09
N LEU A 612 22.62 2.81 22.16
CA LEU A 612 22.49 1.65 23.05
C LEU A 612 22.54 2.08 24.53
N ARG A 613 21.85 1.35 25.42
CA ARG A 613 22.03 1.54 26.87
C ARG A 613 23.33 0.94 27.36
N LEU A 614 23.94 1.62 28.32
CA LEU A 614 25.07 1.17 29.10
C LEU A 614 24.62 0.27 30.27
N THR A 615 25.59 -0.40 30.89
CA THR A 615 25.40 -1.29 32.05
C THR A 615 24.85 -0.60 33.31
N ASP A 616 24.87 0.73 33.37
CA ASP A 616 24.20 1.55 34.40
C ASP A 616 22.76 1.97 34.03
N ASN A 617 22.22 1.46 32.90
CA ASN A 617 20.96 1.82 32.24
C ASN A 617 20.85 3.27 31.69
N THR A 618 21.93 4.06 31.71
CA THR A 618 22.02 5.30 30.93
C THR A 618 22.19 4.99 29.43
N PHE A 619 22.10 5.99 28.56
CA PHE A 619 22.31 5.84 27.11
C PHE A 619 23.71 6.31 26.69
N ALA A 620 24.32 5.59 25.74
CA ALA A 620 25.61 5.97 25.18
C ALA A 620 25.56 7.39 24.55
N SER A 621 26.58 8.21 24.82
CA SER A 621 26.68 9.54 24.22
C SER A 621 26.86 9.45 22.70
N ALA A 622 26.49 10.49 21.95
CA ALA A 622 26.59 10.48 20.47
C ALA A 622 28.03 10.23 19.95
N ALA A 623 29.04 10.59 20.75
CA ALA A 623 30.45 10.32 20.48
C ALA A 623 30.84 8.86 20.76
N ASN A 624 30.41 8.32 21.90
CA ASN A 624 30.76 6.97 22.36
C ASN A 624 29.99 5.89 21.60
N ALA A 625 28.72 6.13 21.29
CA ALA A 625 27.85 5.20 20.56
C ALA A 625 28.48 4.73 19.24
N GLY A 626 28.27 3.44 18.92
CA GLY A 626 28.82 2.78 17.75
C GLY A 626 28.27 3.33 16.43
N PRO A 627 28.99 3.14 15.31
CA PRO A 627 28.46 3.49 13.99
C PRO A 627 27.43 2.45 13.53
N ASP A 628 26.43 2.88 12.78
CA ASP A 628 25.68 1.96 11.92
C ASP A 628 26.48 1.69 10.64
N TYR A 629 26.25 0.53 10.03
CA TYR A 629 26.93 0.07 8.83
C TYR A 629 25.96 0.09 7.65
N TYR A 630 26.44 0.44 6.46
CA TYR A 630 25.61 0.61 5.28
C TYR A 630 26.23 -0.10 4.07
N LYS A 631 25.44 -0.93 3.39
CA LYS A 631 25.80 -1.62 2.14
C LYS A 631 24.89 -1.12 1.03
N ILE A 632 25.46 -0.56 -0.04
CA ILE A 632 24.71 -0.05 -1.20
C ILE A 632 25.10 -0.89 -2.42
N VAL A 633 24.13 -1.54 -3.07
CA VAL A 633 24.34 -2.37 -4.28
C VAL A 633 23.65 -1.74 -5.50
N ALA A 634 24.32 -1.74 -6.65
CA ALA A 634 23.74 -1.26 -7.91
C ALA A 634 23.18 -2.41 -8.75
N GLY A 635 21.93 -2.28 -9.22
CA GLY A 635 21.24 -3.35 -9.97
C GLY A 635 21.17 -3.17 -11.49
N CYS A 636 21.54 -2.00 -12.03
CA CYS A 636 21.59 -1.82 -13.49
C CYS A 636 22.78 -2.57 -14.11
N PRO A 637 22.58 -3.43 -15.13
CA PRO A 637 23.66 -4.18 -15.76
C PRO A 637 24.54 -3.29 -16.65
N ASP A 638 25.80 -3.67 -16.81
CA ASP A 638 26.78 -2.94 -17.63
C ASP A 638 26.37 -2.79 -19.13
N SER A 639 25.46 -3.65 -19.62
CA SER A 639 24.88 -3.54 -20.97
C SER A 639 23.96 -2.32 -21.14
N GLN A 640 23.42 -1.79 -20.04
CA GLN A 640 22.50 -0.65 -20.00
C GLN A 640 23.14 0.56 -19.29
N CYS A 641 24.01 0.30 -18.32
CA CYS A 641 24.77 1.28 -17.56
C CYS A 641 26.30 1.06 -17.72
N PRO A 642 26.89 1.25 -18.91
CA PRO A 642 28.30 0.93 -19.17
C PRO A 642 29.31 1.75 -18.34
N ASN A 643 28.89 2.92 -17.84
CA ASN A 643 29.65 3.78 -16.93
C ASN A 643 29.38 3.47 -15.44
N GLY A 644 28.62 2.41 -15.14
CA GLY A 644 28.09 2.12 -13.80
C GLY A 644 27.01 3.11 -13.33
N THR A 645 26.49 2.91 -12.13
CA THR A 645 25.54 3.75 -11.39
C THR A 645 26.31 4.69 -10.46
N SER A 646 26.06 6.01 -10.48
CA SER A 646 26.65 6.93 -9.49
C SER A 646 26.03 6.78 -8.11
N ILE A 647 26.87 6.84 -7.08
CA ILE A 647 26.44 6.95 -5.68
C ILE A 647 26.87 8.32 -5.14
N THR A 648 25.89 9.12 -4.69
CA THR A 648 26.12 10.44 -4.08
C THR A 648 25.52 10.45 -2.68
N LEU A 649 26.31 10.89 -1.70
CA LEU A 649 25.93 11.02 -0.29
C LEU A 649 25.87 12.50 0.12
N SER A 650 24.96 12.89 1.03
CA SER A 650 24.98 14.24 1.62
C SER A 650 26.12 14.46 2.62
N VAL A 651 26.68 13.37 3.14
CA VAL A 651 27.88 13.34 3.98
C VAL A 651 28.73 12.19 3.46
N ALA A 652 29.90 12.48 2.89
CA ALA A 652 30.82 11.45 2.44
C ALA A 652 31.56 10.85 3.64
N PRO A 653 31.74 9.51 3.73
CA PRO A 653 32.48 8.86 4.79
C PRO A 653 33.98 9.21 4.73
N ALA A 654 34.64 9.20 5.89
CA ALA A 654 36.09 9.32 5.94
C ALA A 654 36.76 8.06 5.37
N ALA A 655 38.06 8.15 5.05
CA ALA A 655 38.78 7.02 4.46
C ALA A 655 38.79 5.75 5.33
N GLY A 656 38.90 5.91 6.66
CA GLY A 656 38.81 4.79 7.63
C GLY A 656 37.39 4.31 7.96
N ASP A 657 36.37 4.92 7.35
CA ASP A 657 34.97 4.52 7.47
C ASP A 657 34.46 3.73 6.26
N VAL A 658 35.16 3.76 5.12
CA VAL A 658 34.85 2.94 3.93
C VAL A 658 35.47 1.55 4.11
N LEU A 659 34.64 0.50 4.01
CA LEU A 659 35.05 -0.88 4.24
C LEU A 659 35.46 -1.56 2.93
N SER A 660 36.73 -1.41 2.58
CA SER A 660 37.36 -2.18 1.48
C SER A 660 37.59 -3.65 1.85
N SER A 661 37.59 -4.50 0.84
CA SER A 661 38.06 -5.88 0.86
C SER A 661 39.31 -6.02 -0.04
N ALA A 662 39.81 -7.25 -0.25
CA ALA A 662 40.94 -7.50 -1.16
C ALA A 662 40.60 -7.17 -2.63
N SER A 663 39.32 -7.16 -2.97
CA SER A 663 38.78 -6.71 -4.27
C SER A 663 38.56 -5.20 -4.37
N GLY A 664 38.96 -4.43 -3.34
CA GLY A 664 38.78 -2.98 -3.25
C GLY A 664 37.50 -2.57 -2.50
N ASN A 665 37.00 -1.37 -2.76
CA ASN A 665 35.77 -0.84 -2.15
C ASN A 665 34.54 -0.92 -3.08
N GLY A 666 34.64 -1.67 -4.18
CA GLY A 666 33.57 -1.83 -5.19
C GLY A 666 33.38 -0.67 -6.18
N CYS A 667 33.86 0.54 -5.87
CA CYS A 667 33.84 1.65 -6.82
C CYS A 667 34.69 1.37 -8.07
N ILE A 668 34.22 1.78 -9.25
CA ILE A 668 34.99 1.73 -10.50
C ILE A 668 36.29 2.52 -10.33
N ALA A 669 37.40 1.94 -10.79
CA ALA A 669 38.74 2.52 -10.68
C ALA A 669 38.79 3.99 -11.15
N GLY A 670 39.36 4.87 -10.33
CA GLY A 670 39.36 6.32 -10.54
C GLY A 670 38.18 7.07 -9.90
N THR A 671 37.19 6.36 -9.33
CA THR A 671 36.09 6.93 -8.55
C THR A 671 36.19 6.55 -7.07
N SER A 672 35.68 7.37 -6.15
CA SER A 672 35.70 7.05 -4.71
C SER A 672 34.46 7.57 -3.97
N LEU A 673 34.00 6.81 -2.97
CA LEU A 673 32.95 7.22 -2.06
C LEU A 673 33.38 8.36 -1.12
N THR A 674 34.66 8.37 -0.70
CA THR A 674 35.24 9.46 0.11
C THR A 674 35.30 10.79 -0.62
N ALA A 675 35.43 10.76 -1.95
CA ALA A 675 35.41 11.92 -2.84
C ALA A 675 34.01 12.18 -3.43
N ASN A 676 32.98 11.46 -2.97
CA ASN A 676 31.60 11.55 -3.44
C ASN A 676 31.41 11.40 -4.97
N THR A 677 32.27 10.57 -5.59
CA THR A 677 32.30 10.33 -7.05
C THR A 677 32.06 8.87 -7.44
N CYS A 678 31.91 7.97 -6.48
CA CYS A 678 31.84 6.53 -6.68
C CYS A 678 30.82 6.13 -7.77
N ARG A 679 31.23 5.25 -8.69
CA ARG A 679 30.32 4.58 -9.62
C ARG A 679 30.42 3.06 -9.47
N LEU A 680 29.29 2.36 -9.47
CA LEU A 680 29.18 0.91 -9.28
C LEU A 680 28.73 0.21 -10.56
N ARG A 681 29.38 -0.91 -10.93
CA ARG A 681 28.90 -1.83 -11.99
C ARG A 681 27.67 -2.61 -11.54
N GLY A 682 26.98 -3.27 -12.47
CA GLY A 682 25.84 -4.13 -12.14
C GLY A 682 26.24 -5.28 -11.21
N GLY A 683 25.60 -5.35 -10.04
CA GLY A 683 25.93 -6.30 -8.96
C GLY A 683 27.13 -5.89 -8.09
N ALA A 684 27.82 -4.79 -8.39
CA ALA A 684 28.85 -4.24 -7.51
C ALA A 684 28.20 -3.45 -6.36
N PHE A 685 28.89 -3.38 -5.22
CA PHE A 685 28.42 -2.73 -4.01
C PHE A 685 29.54 -1.99 -3.27
N VAL A 686 29.18 -0.95 -2.52
CA VAL A 686 30.06 -0.33 -1.51
C VAL A 686 29.60 -0.72 -0.10
N GLU A 687 30.55 -0.79 0.85
CA GLU A 687 30.27 -0.84 2.28
C GLU A 687 30.99 0.29 3.01
N PHE A 688 30.35 0.87 4.01
CA PHE A 688 30.93 1.89 4.89
C PHE A 688 30.17 1.95 6.23
N LYS A 689 30.74 2.65 7.22
CA LYS A 689 30.12 2.89 8.53
C LYS A 689 29.88 4.39 8.76
N SER A 690 28.91 4.76 9.60
CA SER A 690 28.63 6.15 9.94
C SER A 690 28.09 6.32 11.36
N LYS A 691 28.54 7.39 12.04
CA LYS A 691 27.96 7.89 13.30
C LYS A 691 26.94 9.03 13.09
N THR A 692 26.57 9.30 11.84
CA THR A 692 25.66 10.38 11.45
C THR A 692 24.68 9.93 10.38
N SER A 693 23.57 10.67 10.23
CA SER A 693 22.50 10.36 9.28
C SER A 693 22.65 11.21 8.02
N PHE A 694 22.28 10.65 6.87
CA PHE A 694 22.58 11.22 5.55
C PHE A 694 21.57 10.77 4.50
N THR A 695 21.54 11.46 3.35
CA THR A 695 20.76 11.03 2.18
C THR A 695 21.68 10.38 1.14
N ILE A 696 21.13 9.41 0.41
CA ILE A 696 21.77 8.73 -0.72
C ILE A 696 20.99 9.07 -1.99
N GLY A 697 21.69 9.37 -3.08
CA GLY A 697 21.13 9.59 -4.40
C GLY A 697 21.91 8.86 -5.50
N SER A 698 21.20 8.35 -6.52
CA SER A 698 21.79 7.70 -7.69
C SER A 698 21.12 8.08 -9.01
N ASP A 699 21.79 7.81 -10.13
CA ASP A 699 21.25 7.99 -11.50
C ASP A 699 20.47 6.75 -11.99
N PHE A 700 20.76 5.57 -11.46
CA PHE A 700 20.10 4.28 -11.75
C PHE A 700 19.72 3.52 -10.46
N PRO A 701 18.83 2.50 -10.54
CA PRO A 701 18.30 1.83 -9.35
C PRO A 701 19.36 1.14 -8.49
N ILE A 702 19.25 1.33 -7.18
CA ILE A 702 20.08 0.73 -6.13
C ILE A 702 19.20 0.13 -5.04
N GLU A 703 19.80 -0.68 -4.17
CA GLU A 703 19.22 -1.13 -2.91
C GLU A 703 20.20 -0.82 -1.78
N VAL A 704 19.68 -0.54 -0.59
CA VAL A 704 20.48 -0.10 0.56
C VAL A 704 20.12 -0.90 1.80
N ALA A 705 21.06 -1.70 2.29
CA ALA A 705 20.96 -2.30 3.62
C ALA A 705 21.64 -1.42 4.67
N GLN A 706 21.01 -1.33 5.85
CA GLN A 706 21.63 -0.94 7.11
C GLN A 706 21.89 -2.20 7.94
N LEU A 707 23.04 -2.27 8.61
CA LEU A 707 23.33 -3.27 9.63
C LEU A 707 23.69 -2.55 10.93
N PHE A 708 23.06 -2.95 12.03
CA PHE A 708 23.30 -2.32 13.33
C PHE A 708 24.65 -2.71 13.93
N ALA A 709 25.21 -1.82 14.74
CA ALA A 709 26.34 -2.11 15.60
C ALA A 709 25.93 -3.04 16.75
N GLY A 710 26.79 -4.00 17.10
CA GLY A 710 26.60 -4.80 18.31
C GLY A 710 27.13 -4.13 19.57
N GLN A 711 26.87 -4.74 20.73
CA GLN A 711 27.10 -4.12 22.04
C GLN A 711 28.54 -3.59 22.19
N ASP A 712 29.54 -4.36 21.78
CA ASP A 712 30.95 -3.99 21.94
C ASP A 712 31.49 -3.01 20.87
N ALA A 713 30.61 -2.45 20.02
CA ALA A 713 30.98 -1.46 18.99
C ALA A 713 31.06 0.00 19.49
N THR A 714 30.81 0.25 20.78
CA THR A 714 30.91 1.59 21.38
C THR A 714 32.30 1.87 21.97
N GLY A 715 32.76 3.12 21.89
CA GLY A 715 34.00 3.54 22.54
C GLY A 715 33.77 4.01 23.97
N GLY A 716 34.44 3.39 24.95
CA GLY A 716 34.39 3.79 26.36
C GLY A 716 34.98 2.74 27.30
N THR A 717 34.95 3.00 28.60
CA THR A 717 35.26 2.02 29.66
C THR A 717 34.03 1.27 30.17
N THR A 718 32.83 1.79 29.89
CA THR A 718 31.54 1.15 30.17
C THR A 718 30.98 0.53 28.90
N ARG A 719 30.90 -0.81 28.87
CA ARG A 719 30.22 -1.54 27.79
C ARG A 719 28.69 -1.32 27.84
N PRO A 720 28.01 -1.32 26.68
CA PRO A 720 26.58 -1.50 26.57
C PRO A 720 26.07 -2.76 27.25
N ALA A 721 24.77 -2.78 27.51
CA ALA A 721 24.04 -3.91 28.09
C ALA A 721 22.98 -4.47 27.14
N GLN A 722 22.99 -4.03 25.87
CA GLN A 722 22.01 -4.38 24.85
C GLN A 722 22.50 -4.00 23.45
N GLY A 723 21.88 -4.60 22.44
CA GLY A 723 22.16 -4.37 21.03
C GLY A 723 23.17 -5.36 20.46
N ASP A 724 22.81 -6.01 19.36
CA ASP A 724 23.63 -6.91 18.55
C ASP A 724 23.32 -6.78 17.04
N PRO A 725 24.10 -7.36 16.11
CA PRO A 725 23.89 -7.19 14.68
C PRO A 725 22.49 -7.62 14.22
N SER A 726 21.82 -6.75 13.47
CA SER A 726 20.55 -6.99 12.79
C SER A 726 20.58 -6.29 11.42
N LEU A 727 19.91 -6.86 10.42
CA LEU A 727 19.88 -6.40 9.03
C LEU A 727 18.54 -5.72 8.73
N VAL A 728 18.57 -4.57 8.06
CA VAL A 728 17.36 -3.87 7.61
C VAL A 728 17.56 -3.33 6.20
N LEU A 729 16.58 -3.54 5.32
CA LEU A 729 16.55 -2.84 4.03
C LEU A 729 15.95 -1.43 4.22
N LEU A 730 16.55 -0.41 3.61
CA LEU A 730 16.04 0.96 3.73
C LEU A 730 15.03 1.25 2.62
N PRO A 731 13.79 1.67 2.94
CA PRO A 731 12.80 1.95 1.91
C PRO A 731 13.20 3.21 1.12
N PRO A 732 13.30 3.14 -0.23
CA PRO A 732 13.55 4.33 -1.03
C PRO A 732 12.40 5.33 -0.90
N VAL A 733 12.72 6.62 -1.04
CA VAL A 733 11.78 7.75 -0.92
C VAL A 733 10.62 7.61 -1.90
N GLU A 734 10.87 7.03 -3.07
CA GLU A 734 9.88 6.72 -4.11
C GLU A 734 8.84 5.65 -3.69
N GLN A 735 9.05 4.94 -2.58
CA GLN A 735 8.16 3.91 -2.04
C GLN A 735 7.58 4.26 -0.65
N TRP A 736 7.81 5.47 -0.15
CA TRP A 736 7.32 5.92 1.15
C TRP A 736 5.80 6.16 1.14
N ARG A 737 5.11 5.65 2.17
CA ARG A 737 3.64 5.72 2.29
C ARG A 737 3.20 6.87 3.20
N PRO A 738 2.00 7.44 3.02
CA PRO A 738 1.42 8.40 3.96
C PRO A 738 0.75 7.74 5.19
N ASN A 739 0.55 6.42 5.18
CA ASN A 739 -0.13 5.67 6.23
C ASN A 739 0.50 4.28 6.42
N TYR A 740 0.70 3.89 7.69
CA TYR A 740 1.24 2.60 8.09
C TYR A 740 0.44 1.97 9.24
N THR A 741 0.48 0.65 9.27
CA THR A 741 0.29 -0.16 10.48
C THR A 741 1.55 -1.01 10.64
N VAL A 742 2.20 -0.88 11.78
CA VAL A 742 3.45 -1.58 12.13
C VAL A 742 3.32 -2.24 13.50
N LEU A 743 4.35 -2.97 13.88
CA LEU A 743 4.49 -3.68 15.14
C LEU A 743 5.74 -3.18 15.87
N THR A 744 5.84 -3.42 17.16
CA THR A 744 7.10 -3.55 17.91
C THR A 744 7.09 -4.83 18.74
N ALA A 745 8.23 -5.50 18.82
CA ALA A 745 8.30 -6.88 19.30
C ALA A 745 7.89 -7.02 20.78
N PRO A 746 7.09 -8.04 21.13
CA PRO A 746 6.88 -8.43 22.52
C PRO A 746 8.11 -9.12 23.12
N GLY A 747 8.56 -8.63 24.27
CA GLY A 747 9.69 -9.21 25.00
C GLY A 747 11.06 -8.57 24.71
N THR A 748 11.11 -7.51 23.91
CA THR A 748 12.29 -6.64 23.75
C THR A 748 12.16 -5.41 24.64
N LYS A 749 13.18 -5.11 25.44
CA LYS A 749 13.26 -4.01 26.43
C LYS A 749 13.04 -2.61 25.85
N ASP A 750 13.83 -2.20 24.86
CA ASP A 750 13.68 -0.90 24.19
C ASP A 750 13.18 -1.09 22.76
N ASN A 751 12.14 -0.37 22.35
CA ASN A 751 11.58 -0.42 20.99
C ASN A 751 11.45 0.98 20.41
N TYR A 752 11.70 1.12 19.12
CA TYR A 752 11.75 2.40 18.42
C TYR A 752 11.07 2.34 17.06
N LEU A 753 10.45 3.47 16.69
CA LEU A 753 10.12 3.81 15.31
C LEU A 753 11.15 4.83 14.82
N GLY A 754 12.03 4.41 13.91
CA GLY A 754 12.86 5.31 13.12
C GLY A 754 12.00 5.95 12.03
N LEU A 755 11.63 7.22 12.22
CA LEU A 755 10.71 7.96 11.35
C LEU A 755 11.47 9.03 10.57
N VAL A 756 11.29 9.07 9.25
CA VAL A 756 11.87 10.09 8.35
C VAL A 756 10.80 10.83 7.58
N ILE A 757 10.92 12.14 7.47
CA ILE A 757 10.00 12.98 6.68
C ILE A 757 10.74 14.00 5.82
N ASP A 758 10.16 14.34 4.67
CA ASP A 758 10.48 15.60 4.00
C ASP A 758 9.87 16.75 4.81
N GLY A 759 10.72 17.47 5.54
CA GLY A 759 10.35 18.56 6.44
C GLY A 759 9.88 19.84 5.73
N THR A 760 9.84 19.86 4.39
CA THR A 760 9.21 20.91 3.57
C THR A 760 7.78 20.55 3.14
N LYS A 761 7.45 19.26 3.08
CA LYS A 761 6.14 18.75 2.64
C LYS A 761 5.24 18.29 3.77
N VAL A 762 5.81 17.78 4.87
CA VAL A 762 5.07 17.24 6.02
C VAL A 762 4.91 18.31 7.10
N GLN A 763 3.68 18.46 7.61
CA GLN A 763 3.37 19.32 8.75
C GLN A 763 3.68 18.62 10.08
N ARG A 764 3.23 17.37 10.22
CA ARG A 764 3.47 16.49 11.38
C ARG A 764 3.29 15.02 10.99
N VAL A 765 3.82 14.13 11.82
CA VAL A 765 3.46 12.71 11.83
C VAL A 765 2.67 12.44 13.11
N GLU A 766 1.60 11.67 13.01
CA GLU A 766 0.85 11.15 14.15
C GLU A 766 1.15 9.68 14.33
N VAL A 767 1.45 9.27 15.57
CA VAL A 767 1.66 7.88 15.98
C VAL A 767 0.60 7.55 17.03
N ASP A 768 -0.22 6.53 16.77
CA ASP A 768 -1.39 6.17 17.58
C ASP A 768 -2.32 7.36 17.90
N GLY A 769 -2.46 8.28 16.93
CA GLY A 769 -3.28 9.49 17.05
C GLY A 769 -2.63 10.65 17.81
N ALA A 770 -1.41 10.49 18.32
CA ALA A 770 -0.66 11.55 19.00
C ALA A 770 0.46 12.11 18.10
N PRO A 771 0.67 13.44 18.02
CA PRO A 771 1.78 14.00 17.23
C PRO A 771 3.15 13.55 17.73
N ALA A 772 3.96 12.97 16.84
CA ALA A 772 5.36 12.63 17.11
C ALA A 772 6.23 13.89 17.17
N ALA A 773 7.00 14.04 18.25
CA ALA A 773 7.89 15.16 18.51
C ALA A 773 9.37 14.74 18.43
N GLY A 774 10.30 15.71 18.46
CA GLY A 774 11.75 15.43 18.50
C GLY A 774 12.44 15.29 17.14
N PHE A 775 11.77 15.63 16.04
CA PHE A 775 12.36 15.60 14.70
C PHE A 775 13.58 16.53 14.56
N THR A 776 14.73 15.94 14.22
CA THR A 776 16.02 16.61 13.98
C THR A 776 16.32 16.70 12.48
N ALA A 777 17.00 17.75 12.03
CA ALA A 777 17.33 17.93 10.61
C ALA A 777 18.55 17.09 10.18
N ILE A 778 18.50 16.50 8.99
CA ILE A 778 19.59 15.71 8.42
C ILE A 778 20.52 16.65 7.64
N GLY A 779 21.48 17.23 8.34
CA GLY A 779 22.44 18.20 7.77
C GLY A 779 21.74 19.41 7.17
N ALA A 780 22.07 19.74 5.92
CA ALA A 780 21.43 20.81 5.14
C ALA A 780 20.35 20.30 4.16
N THR A 781 19.90 19.06 4.31
CA THR A 781 18.88 18.45 3.43
C THR A 781 17.46 18.83 3.89
N PRO A 782 16.42 18.70 3.04
CA PRO A 782 15.03 18.93 3.48
C PRO A 782 14.52 17.88 4.49
N PHE A 783 15.24 16.77 4.69
CA PHE A 783 14.77 15.66 5.49
C PHE A 783 15.00 15.86 6.99
N LYS A 784 14.06 15.34 7.79
CA LYS A 784 14.13 15.30 9.24
C LYS A 784 13.88 13.87 9.73
N GLN A 785 14.50 13.50 10.83
CA GLN A 785 14.36 12.18 11.47
C GLN A 785 14.03 12.26 12.96
N VAL A 786 13.36 11.25 13.49
CA VAL A 786 13.33 10.94 14.92
C VAL A 786 13.34 9.43 15.15
N ASN A 787 14.06 9.01 16.19
CA ASN A 787 13.98 7.66 16.72
C ASN A 787 13.01 7.69 17.90
N LEU A 788 11.71 7.52 17.61
CA LEU A 788 10.64 7.66 18.58
C LEU A 788 10.57 6.41 19.47
N PRO A 789 10.81 6.49 20.79
CA PRO A 789 10.64 5.35 21.68
C PRO A 789 9.16 5.01 21.81
N VAL A 790 8.81 3.73 21.74
CA VAL A 790 7.43 3.24 21.87
C VAL A 790 7.36 2.00 22.75
N ALA A 791 6.16 1.68 23.26
CA ALA A 791 5.91 0.41 23.92
C ALA A 791 5.89 -0.75 22.91
N THR A 792 5.86 -2.00 23.40
CA THR A 792 5.46 -3.16 22.58
C THR A 792 4.01 -3.02 22.06
N GLY A 793 3.78 -3.34 20.79
CA GLY A 793 2.44 -3.61 20.25
C GLY A 793 2.25 -3.15 18.81
N THR A 794 1.00 -3.17 18.32
CA THR A 794 0.66 -2.53 17.04
C THR A 794 0.70 -1.01 17.18
N HIS A 795 1.33 -0.35 16.23
CA HIS A 795 1.31 1.11 16.07
C HIS A 795 0.74 1.52 14.71
N THR A 796 0.00 2.61 14.72
CA THR A 796 -0.49 3.30 13.53
C THR A 796 0.32 4.57 13.30
N ILE A 797 0.74 4.84 12.07
CA ILE A 797 1.53 6.02 11.70
C ILE A 797 0.81 6.73 10.55
N VAL A 798 0.52 8.01 10.71
CA VAL A 798 -0.21 8.84 9.74
C VAL A 798 0.57 10.11 9.45
N VAL A 799 0.85 10.38 8.17
CA VAL A 799 1.55 11.57 7.71
C VAL A 799 0.54 12.67 7.38
N VAL A 800 0.68 13.83 8.03
CA VAL A 800 -0.19 15.00 7.77
C VAL A 800 0.56 16.00 6.88
N PRO A 801 0.05 16.31 5.67
CA PRO A 801 0.71 17.22 4.74
C PRO A 801 0.68 18.68 5.23
N ASN A 802 1.61 19.48 4.73
CA ASN A 802 1.47 20.94 4.76
C ASN A 802 0.25 21.35 3.88
N PRO A 803 -0.51 22.40 4.26
CA PRO A 803 -1.68 22.84 3.49
C PRO A 803 -1.35 23.09 2.01
N GLY A 804 -2.16 22.50 1.12
CA GLY A 804 -1.98 22.62 -0.33
C GLY A 804 -1.03 21.59 -0.97
N VAL A 805 -0.33 20.75 -0.19
CA VAL A 805 0.50 19.67 -0.76
C VAL A 805 -0.40 18.50 -1.22
N SER A 806 -0.32 18.17 -2.51
CA SER A 806 -0.99 17.01 -3.12
C SER A 806 -0.08 16.43 -4.22
N PRO A 807 0.07 15.09 -4.34
CA PRO A 807 -0.46 14.06 -3.45
C PRO A 807 0.12 14.14 -2.03
N ILE A 808 -0.48 13.41 -1.09
CA ILE A 808 0.00 13.36 0.30
C ILE A 808 1.41 12.74 0.32
N PRO A 809 2.42 13.40 0.92
CA PRO A 809 3.78 12.87 0.99
C PRO A 809 3.85 11.66 1.93
N GLY A 810 4.76 10.74 1.65
CA GLY A 810 5.07 9.64 2.55
C GLY A 810 6.11 9.97 3.61
N ALA A 811 6.32 9.01 4.51
CA ALA A 811 7.41 8.98 5.48
C ALA A 811 8.24 7.70 5.33
N GLY A 812 9.53 7.77 5.61
CA GLY A 812 10.35 6.58 5.83
C GLY A 812 10.07 6.01 7.21
N VAL A 813 9.90 4.69 7.32
CA VAL A 813 9.65 4.00 8.59
C VAL A 813 10.54 2.77 8.68
N THR A 814 11.39 2.74 9.69
CA THR A 814 12.13 1.54 10.14
C THR A 814 11.66 1.20 11.55
N VAL A 815 11.33 -0.07 11.79
CA VAL A 815 11.07 -0.57 13.15
C VAL A 815 12.34 -1.25 13.63
N TYR A 816 12.74 -1.01 14.88
CA TYR A 816 13.82 -1.77 15.50
C TYR A 816 13.71 -1.76 17.03
N GLY A 817 14.41 -2.67 17.68
CA GLY A 817 14.50 -2.74 19.14
C GLY A 817 15.80 -3.38 19.62
N PHE A 818 16.11 -3.14 20.90
CA PHE A 818 17.33 -3.60 21.55
C PHE A 818 17.01 -4.26 22.89
N ASP A 819 17.67 -5.39 23.17
CA ASP A 819 17.71 -6.00 24.49
C ASP A 819 19.09 -6.64 24.74
N GLN A 820 19.27 -7.23 25.92
CA GLN A 820 20.51 -7.89 26.29
C GLN A 820 20.81 -9.07 25.34
N TYR A 821 21.94 -8.99 24.64
CA TYR A 821 22.44 -9.94 23.64
C TYR A 821 21.54 -10.14 22.40
N VAL A 822 20.74 -9.12 22.03
CA VAL A 822 19.90 -9.13 20.81
C VAL A 822 19.60 -7.72 20.28
N SER A 823 19.39 -7.63 18.96
CA SER A 823 18.53 -6.60 18.36
C SER A 823 17.44 -7.27 17.51
N TYR A 824 16.47 -6.49 17.06
CA TYR A 824 15.76 -6.80 15.81
C TYR A 824 15.58 -5.50 15.01
N GLY A 825 15.41 -5.63 13.70
CA GLY A 825 15.09 -4.53 12.80
C GLY A 825 14.24 -5.04 11.64
N TYR A 826 13.47 -4.17 11.00
CA TYR A 826 12.87 -4.41 9.69
C TYR A 826 12.27 -3.13 9.11
N THR A 827 11.98 -3.16 7.80
CA THR A 827 11.28 -2.08 7.13
C THR A 827 9.82 -1.96 7.58
N GLY A 828 9.37 -0.80 8.03
CA GLY A 828 7.98 -0.59 8.49
C GLY A 828 6.93 -0.75 7.39
N GLY A 829 7.32 -0.63 6.12
CA GLY A 829 6.46 -0.90 4.96
C GLY A 829 6.79 -0.03 3.74
N LEU A 830 6.24 -0.40 2.59
CA LEU A 830 6.51 0.23 1.30
C LEU A 830 5.24 0.28 0.42
N ASP A 831 5.24 1.15 -0.59
CA ASP A 831 4.23 1.17 -1.67
C ASP A 831 4.45 0.11 -2.76
N LEU A 832 5.66 -0.47 -2.84
CA LEU A 832 6.00 -1.64 -3.68
C LEU A 832 5.54 -1.52 -5.14
N GLN A 833 5.52 -0.28 -5.66
CA GLN A 833 5.16 0.01 -7.04
C GLN A 833 6.31 -0.37 -7.98
N SER A 834 5.98 -0.75 -9.21
CA SER A 834 6.98 -1.03 -10.25
C SER A 834 7.54 0.29 -10.79
N ILE A 835 8.59 0.82 -10.16
CA ILE A 835 9.22 2.10 -10.50
C ILE A 835 10.45 1.94 -11.41
N VAL A 836 11.04 0.73 -11.44
CA VAL A 836 12.08 0.40 -12.44
C VAL A 836 11.42 -0.04 -13.74
N THR A 837 11.81 0.59 -14.85
CA THR A 837 11.29 0.30 -16.19
C THR A 837 12.45 0.19 -17.18
N GLY A 838 12.38 -0.78 -18.10
CA GLY A 838 13.40 -1.01 -19.14
C GLY A 838 14.74 -1.60 -18.66
N ILE A 839 14.96 -1.73 -17.35
CA ILE A 839 16.17 -2.29 -16.75
C ILE A 839 15.90 -3.70 -16.23
N THR A 840 16.80 -4.64 -16.51
CA THR A 840 16.72 -6.05 -16.07
C THR A 840 18.09 -6.49 -15.55
N PRO A 841 18.24 -6.95 -14.30
CA PRO A 841 19.56 -7.12 -13.69
C PRO A 841 20.33 -8.34 -14.23
N GLY A 842 19.62 -9.30 -14.86
CA GLY A 842 20.23 -10.44 -15.53
C GLY A 842 21.02 -10.10 -16.81
N GLY A 843 20.68 -8.98 -17.45
CA GLY A 843 21.01 -8.68 -18.85
C GLY A 843 19.83 -8.89 -19.80
#